data_AF-A0A399WR62-F1
#
_entry.id   AF-A0A399WR62-F1
#
_cell.length_a   1.000
_cell.length_b   1.000
_cell.length_c   1.000
_cell.angle_alpha   90.00
_cell.angle_beta   90.00
_cell.angle_gamma   90.00
#
_symmetry.space_group_name_H-M   'P 1'
#
loop_
_entity.id
_entity.type
_entity.pdbx_description
1 polymer ?
#
loop_
_entity_poly.entity_id
_entity_poly.type
_entity_poly.pdbx_seq_one_letter_code
_entity_poly.pdbx_strand_id
1 'polypeptide(L)'
;MEDSISVSTTEYTSFDILGRVTAHKQTTDGTAYSTGYIYNLSGALIEETYPSGRVVKNTLDEDGSLSQVHSKRTAGDILRPYATNFTYNAAGAITQMRLGNGRWESTQFNSRLQPVQIGLGSGPTAQNLLKLDYEYGATAAVNNGNVTKQTITVPTVGANTGFTAVQSYTYDEVNRLKGAVENVTPTGGSASQSWRQAFTFDRYGNRNFDEENSTTLPKNCGTAPNLVVCEADRKVVNPSADAANNRFAAGQGWSYDAAGNTIADANGQTYIYDAENKMVTASNASGTLGQYTYDGDGKRVKKVVPSTGETTVFAYDASGKMVAEYSTNVEPVATAKVNYLTTDHLGSPRINTDGNGSVTARHDYHPFGEEIDGVGGRTAGLNYGDDTIRKQFTGYERDTETSLDFAEARMYGSNRGRFLSTDPRTYGSVFEPGTWNHYVYGLNNPYSFVDQKGRWPEWIHRMITDWAFPGLSAEEINQIHRGNRRIDYDGALPDTMNPKKSFQHTMYNTTYNPPGIMEVKRQEFIDSQLAIAKDPLNRDNNGFPNEAANEAFGASRHPPQDAASPAHSGDNSYYDTPSPIAWFLGGGTAVAFAYGMWRHHQIESTITREQLDVLVREERAAYRNAFGNANYERATRSLLLFYIVPTLKNSRFPSDSGQKKEEGAKETGWEPCPGFVPTKEMTGCRMGPIENVD
;
A
#
# COMPACT_ATOMS: atom_id res chain seq x y z
N MET A 1 -30.49 -2.59 -2.38
CA MET A 1 -29.44 -3.52 -1.92
C MET A 1 -29.22 -4.50 -3.07
N GLU A 2 -28.62 -4.00 -4.14
CA GLU A 2 -28.21 -4.63 -5.40
C GLU A 2 -27.10 -3.67 -5.83
N ASP A 3 -25.81 -3.98 -5.73
CA ASP A 3 -25.06 -4.77 -6.70
C ASP A 3 -23.64 -5.03 -6.15
N SER A 4 -23.44 -6.06 -5.31
CA SER A 4 -22.14 -6.75 -5.29
C SER A 4 -22.26 -7.89 -6.32
N ILE A 5 -22.21 -7.52 -7.59
CA ILE A 5 -22.55 -8.41 -8.70
C ILE A 5 -21.44 -9.47 -8.82
N SER A 6 -21.85 -10.70 -9.07
CA SER A 6 -21.04 -11.85 -9.51
C SER A 6 -20.31 -11.64 -10.85
N VAL A 7 -19.89 -10.41 -11.17
CA VAL A 7 -19.27 -10.01 -12.44
C VAL A 7 -17.85 -10.54 -12.55
N SER A 8 -17.14 -10.67 -11.42
CA SER A 8 -15.83 -11.31 -11.36
C SER A 8 -15.84 -12.47 -10.36
N THR A 9 -15.20 -13.57 -10.72
CA THR A 9 -14.96 -14.72 -9.84
C THR A 9 -13.51 -15.15 -9.94
N THR A 10 -12.97 -15.65 -8.84
CA THR A 10 -11.56 -16.04 -8.72
C THR A 10 -11.50 -17.51 -8.33
N GLU A 11 -10.88 -18.34 -9.16
CA GLU A 11 -10.75 -19.78 -8.96
C GLU A 11 -9.27 -20.19 -8.89
N TYR A 12 -8.95 -21.08 -7.95
CA TYR A 12 -7.62 -21.64 -7.76
C TYR A 12 -7.66 -23.05 -8.30
N THR A 13 -7.10 -23.23 -9.49
CA THR A 13 -7.39 -24.40 -10.33
C THR A 13 -6.38 -25.52 -10.14
N SER A 14 -5.19 -25.23 -9.61
CA SER A 14 -4.20 -26.27 -9.29
C SER A 14 -3.24 -25.84 -8.18
N PHE A 15 -2.68 -26.85 -7.52
CA PHE A 15 -1.67 -26.71 -6.48
C PHE A 15 -0.56 -27.74 -6.69
N ASP A 16 0.65 -27.44 -6.22
CA ASP A 16 1.71 -28.45 -6.14
C ASP A 16 1.60 -29.33 -4.88
N ILE A 17 2.53 -30.28 -4.72
CA ILE A 17 2.55 -31.22 -3.58
C ILE A 17 2.73 -30.53 -2.23
N LEU A 18 3.26 -29.30 -2.23
CA LEU A 18 3.41 -28.51 -1.02
C LEU A 18 2.11 -27.77 -0.73
N GLY A 19 1.24 -27.58 -1.72
CA GLY A 19 -0.06 -26.92 -1.67
C GLY A 19 -0.01 -25.46 -2.17
N ARG A 20 1.09 -25.05 -2.79
CA ARG A 20 1.23 -23.69 -3.36
C ARG A 20 0.43 -23.63 -4.67
N VAL A 21 -0.19 -22.48 -4.95
CA VAL A 21 -1.03 -22.28 -6.13
C VAL A 21 -0.18 -22.37 -7.39
N THR A 22 -0.42 -23.34 -8.27
CA THR A 22 0.30 -23.46 -9.55
C THR A 22 -0.51 -22.93 -10.73
N ALA A 23 -1.83 -22.77 -10.58
CA ALA A 23 -2.66 -22.07 -11.53
C ALA A 23 -3.87 -21.42 -10.86
N HIS A 24 -4.26 -20.28 -11.41
CA HIS A 24 -5.35 -19.44 -10.97
C HIS A 24 -6.12 -18.95 -12.20
N LYS A 25 -7.41 -18.61 -12.01
CA LYS A 25 -8.29 -18.12 -13.06
C LYS A 25 -9.24 -17.06 -12.48
N GLN A 26 -9.11 -15.83 -12.94
CA GLN A 26 -10.12 -14.79 -12.75
C GLN A 26 -11.09 -14.84 -13.93
N THR A 27 -12.41 -14.82 -13.70
CA THR A 27 -13.42 -14.75 -14.76
C THR A 27 -14.22 -13.46 -14.60
N THR A 28 -14.03 -12.50 -15.50
CA THR A 28 -14.77 -11.24 -15.54
C THR A 28 -15.71 -11.22 -16.75
N ASP A 29 -17.00 -10.93 -16.57
CA ASP A 29 -18.01 -10.92 -17.63
C ASP A 29 -18.02 -12.20 -18.49
N GLY A 30 -17.79 -13.36 -17.86
CA GLY A 30 -17.73 -14.66 -18.52
C GLY A 30 -16.43 -14.95 -19.30
N THR A 31 -15.49 -14.01 -19.35
CA THR A 31 -14.16 -14.20 -19.97
C THR A 31 -13.15 -14.61 -18.90
N ALA A 32 -12.45 -15.72 -19.13
CA ALA A 32 -11.44 -16.25 -18.22
C ALA A 32 -10.04 -15.70 -18.50
N TYR A 33 -9.40 -15.22 -17.44
CA TYR A 33 -8.03 -14.71 -17.39
C TYR A 33 -7.21 -15.62 -16.47
N SER A 34 -6.47 -16.55 -17.07
CA SER A 34 -5.71 -17.56 -16.33
C SER A 34 -4.27 -17.13 -16.09
N THR A 35 -3.76 -17.42 -14.90
CA THR A 35 -2.36 -17.24 -14.53
C THR A 35 -1.76 -18.56 -14.07
N GLY A 36 -0.47 -18.77 -14.35
CA GLY A 36 0.26 -19.97 -13.95
C GLY A 36 1.53 -19.63 -13.18
N TYR A 37 1.94 -20.49 -12.25
CA TYR A 37 3.05 -20.23 -11.33
C TYR A 37 4.01 -21.42 -11.26
N ILE A 38 5.31 -21.12 -11.26
CA ILE A 38 6.36 -22.10 -10.97
C ILE A 38 7.21 -21.57 -9.83
N TYR A 39 7.44 -22.44 -8.85
CA TYR A 39 8.27 -22.17 -7.70
C TYR A 39 9.55 -23.00 -7.75
N ASN A 40 10.62 -22.48 -7.15
CA ASN A 40 11.81 -23.29 -6.88
C ASN A 40 11.66 -24.10 -5.58
N LEU A 41 12.71 -24.87 -5.24
CA LEU A 41 12.76 -25.68 -4.03
C LEU A 41 12.82 -24.85 -2.73
N SER A 42 13.17 -23.56 -2.77
CA SER A 42 13.21 -22.70 -1.57
C SER A 42 11.87 -22.04 -1.24
N GLY A 43 10.85 -22.22 -2.08
CA GLY A 43 9.55 -21.59 -1.92
C GLY A 43 9.33 -20.36 -2.81
N ALA A 44 10.36 -19.86 -3.49
CA ALA A 44 10.28 -18.60 -4.21
C ALA A 44 9.54 -18.77 -5.55
N LEU A 45 8.68 -17.82 -5.88
CA LEU A 45 8.03 -17.71 -7.18
C LEU A 45 9.07 -17.28 -8.23
N ILE A 46 9.42 -18.20 -9.13
CA ILE A 46 10.45 -17.97 -10.15
C ILE A 46 9.86 -17.78 -11.54
N GLU A 47 8.63 -18.20 -11.81
CA GLU A 47 7.99 -17.99 -13.11
C GLU A 47 6.50 -17.73 -12.93
N GLU A 48 5.99 -16.74 -13.66
CA GLU A 48 4.58 -16.40 -13.72
C GLU A 48 4.14 -16.29 -15.19
N THR A 49 3.10 -17.02 -15.56
CA THR A 49 2.46 -16.93 -16.87
C THR A 49 1.21 -16.08 -16.74
N TYR A 50 1.13 -14.99 -17.52
CA TYR A 50 0.00 -14.07 -17.56
C TYR A 50 -1.10 -14.58 -18.50
N PRO A 51 -2.33 -14.01 -18.44
CA PRO A 51 -3.44 -14.50 -19.27
C PRO A 51 -3.24 -14.33 -20.77
N SER A 52 -2.31 -13.47 -21.19
CA SER A 52 -1.88 -13.33 -22.59
C SER A 52 -0.97 -14.46 -23.08
N GLY A 53 -0.54 -15.38 -22.22
CA GLY A 53 0.52 -16.36 -22.48
C GLY A 53 1.93 -15.81 -22.33
N ARG A 54 2.07 -14.52 -21.96
CA ARG A 54 3.36 -13.93 -21.58
C ARG A 54 3.89 -14.61 -20.33
N VAL A 55 5.16 -14.96 -20.36
CA VAL A 55 5.87 -15.51 -19.21
C VAL A 55 6.81 -14.44 -18.67
N VAL A 56 6.79 -14.22 -17.37
CA VAL A 56 7.75 -13.42 -16.60
C VAL A 56 8.50 -14.37 -15.69
N LYS A 57 9.82 -14.26 -15.68
CA LYS A 57 10.70 -15.18 -14.96
C LYS A 57 11.75 -14.41 -14.17
N ASN A 58 11.92 -14.84 -12.93
CA ASN A 58 12.88 -14.33 -11.97
C ASN A 58 14.02 -15.35 -11.83
N THR A 59 15.25 -14.87 -11.93
CA THR A 59 16.45 -15.61 -11.54
C THR A 59 16.91 -15.10 -10.19
N LEU A 60 17.21 -16.00 -9.27
CA LEU A 60 17.71 -15.68 -7.93
C LEU A 60 19.16 -16.14 -7.80
N ASP A 61 19.96 -15.38 -7.07
CA ASP A 61 21.31 -15.78 -6.65
C ASP A 61 21.24 -16.84 -5.52
N GLU A 62 22.40 -17.40 -5.14
CA GLU A 62 22.49 -18.45 -4.12
C GLU A 62 21.96 -18.00 -2.74
N ASP A 63 22.02 -16.71 -2.44
CA ASP A 63 21.50 -16.09 -1.22
C ASP A 63 19.98 -15.80 -1.28
N GLY A 64 19.34 -16.08 -2.42
CA GLY A 64 17.92 -15.82 -2.67
C GLY A 64 17.59 -14.40 -3.15
N SER A 65 18.60 -13.53 -3.35
CA SER A 65 18.43 -12.19 -3.92
C SER A 65 18.06 -12.26 -5.41
N LEU A 66 17.30 -11.28 -5.91
CA LEU A 66 16.88 -11.24 -7.31
C LEU A 66 18.05 -10.79 -8.19
N SER A 67 18.48 -11.60 -9.15
CA SER A 67 19.60 -11.27 -10.03
C SER A 67 19.19 -10.96 -11.47
N GLN A 68 18.00 -11.42 -11.86
CA GLN A 68 17.46 -11.14 -13.18
C GLN A 68 15.93 -11.20 -13.22
N VAL A 69 15.33 -10.33 -14.02
CA VAL A 69 13.95 -10.44 -14.48
C VAL A 69 13.95 -10.51 -16.00
N HIS A 70 13.25 -11.49 -16.56
CA HIS A 70 13.16 -11.69 -18.00
C HIS A 70 11.78 -12.15 -18.42
N SER A 71 11.42 -11.88 -19.67
CA SER A 71 10.09 -12.19 -20.18
C SER A 71 10.13 -12.67 -21.62
N LYS A 72 9.19 -13.56 -21.96
CA LYS A 72 8.85 -13.92 -23.35
C LYS A 72 7.36 -13.69 -23.56
N ARG A 73 7.00 -13.18 -24.74
CA ARG A 73 5.61 -12.80 -25.06
C ARG A 73 4.70 -14.03 -25.19
N THR A 74 5.22 -15.12 -25.73
CA THR A 74 4.53 -16.42 -25.84
C THR A 74 5.50 -17.55 -25.55
N ALA A 75 5.00 -18.79 -25.48
CA ALA A 75 5.83 -19.97 -25.23
C ALA A 75 6.96 -20.16 -26.25
N GLY A 76 6.74 -19.78 -27.52
CA GLY A 76 7.69 -19.93 -28.63
C GLY A 76 8.64 -18.73 -28.83
N ASP A 77 8.48 -17.64 -28.07
CA ASP A 77 9.34 -16.47 -28.17
C ASP A 77 10.64 -16.63 -27.39
N ILE A 78 11.66 -15.88 -27.81
CA ILE A 78 12.93 -15.78 -27.10
C ILE A 78 12.77 -14.95 -25.82
N LEU A 79 13.38 -15.43 -24.76
CA LEU A 79 13.44 -14.80 -23.46
C LEU A 79 14.30 -13.52 -23.51
N ARG A 80 13.75 -12.38 -23.09
CA ARG A 80 14.43 -11.08 -23.10
C ARG A 80 14.57 -10.53 -21.68
N PRO A 81 15.74 -9.98 -21.31
CA PRO A 81 15.91 -9.36 -20.00
C PRO A 81 15.09 -8.07 -19.91
N TYR A 82 14.40 -7.90 -18.78
CA TYR A 82 13.74 -6.65 -18.37
C TYR A 82 14.57 -5.96 -17.27
N ALA A 83 15.28 -6.72 -16.43
CA ALA A 83 16.26 -6.19 -15.50
C ALA A 83 17.36 -7.24 -15.23
N THR A 84 18.59 -6.77 -15.03
CA THR A 84 19.82 -7.55 -14.85
C THR A 84 20.77 -6.80 -13.92
N ASN A 85 21.85 -7.43 -13.47
CA ASN A 85 22.95 -6.77 -12.76
C ASN A 85 22.48 -6.01 -11.51
N PHE A 86 21.60 -6.62 -10.72
CA PHE A 86 21.18 -6.06 -9.44
C PHE A 86 22.37 -6.01 -8.48
N THR A 87 22.44 -4.93 -7.73
CA THR A 87 23.34 -4.81 -6.57
C THR A 87 22.52 -4.36 -5.38
N TYR A 88 22.93 -4.82 -4.20
CA TYR A 88 22.22 -4.59 -2.96
C TYR A 88 23.16 -3.97 -1.92
N ASN A 89 22.61 -3.12 -1.05
CA ASN A 89 23.31 -2.76 0.18
C ASN A 89 23.18 -3.90 1.22
N ALA A 90 23.86 -3.76 2.36
CA ALA A 90 23.84 -4.76 3.44
C ALA A 90 22.45 -4.97 4.07
N ALA A 91 21.54 -4.00 3.91
CA ALA A 91 20.14 -4.11 4.33
C ALA A 91 19.26 -4.78 3.26
N GLY A 92 19.79 -5.15 2.10
CA GLY A 92 19.05 -5.83 1.04
C GLY A 92 18.22 -4.90 0.14
N ALA A 93 18.41 -3.57 0.22
CA ALA A 93 17.80 -2.62 -0.71
C ALA A 93 18.62 -2.53 -2.02
N ILE A 94 17.94 -2.39 -3.16
CA ILE A 94 18.58 -2.29 -4.48
C ILE A 94 19.33 -0.96 -4.58
N THR A 95 20.64 -1.02 -4.81
CA THR A 95 21.48 0.16 -5.05
C THR A 95 21.70 0.44 -6.52
N GLN A 96 21.68 -0.59 -7.37
CA GLN A 96 21.78 -0.46 -8.83
C GLN A 96 21.08 -1.62 -9.52
N MET A 97 20.54 -1.35 -10.71
CA MET A 97 20.10 -2.37 -11.66
C MET A 97 20.26 -1.89 -13.10
N ARG A 98 20.50 -2.82 -14.03
CA ARG A 98 20.48 -2.56 -15.47
C ARG A 98 19.16 -2.99 -16.07
N LEU A 99 18.41 -2.04 -16.62
CA LEU A 99 17.14 -2.24 -17.29
C LEU A 99 17.34 -2.93 -18.65
N GLY A 100 16.31 -3.63 -19.12
CA GLY A 100 16.32 -4.38 -20.38
C GLY A 100 16.51 -3.51 -21.62
N ASN A 101 16.23 -2.21 -21.52
CA ASN A 101 16.52 -1.21 -22.55
C ASN A 101 17.95 -0.66 -22.50
N GLY A 102 18.82 -1.22 -21.65
CA GLY A 102 20.23 -0.86 -21.54
C GLY A 102 20.53 0.36 -20.66
N ARG A 103 19.52 0.99 -20.06
CA ARG A 103 19.71 2.04 -19.04
C ARG A 103 20.00 1.45 -17.67
N TRP A 104 20.59 2.27 -16.80
CA TRP A 104 20.93 1.91 -15.44
C TRP A 104 20.19 2.81 -14.46
N GLU A 105 19.48 2.18 -13.53
CA GLU A 105 18.89 2.85 -12.38
C GLU A 105 19.78 2.66 -11.17
N SER A 106 19.97 3.72 -10.38
CA SER A 106 20.81 3.71 -9.20
C SER A 106 20.15 4.46 -8.04
N THR A 107 20.26 3.91 -6.83
CA THR A 107 19.78 4.54 -5.60
C THR A 107 20.91 4.59 -4.59
N GLN A 108 21.15 5.78 -4.03
CA GLN A 108 22.08 5.96 -2.91
C GLN A 108 21.30 6.21 -1.63
N PHE A 109 21.82 5.70 -0.53
CA PHE A 109 21.20 5.79 0.78
C PHE A 109 22.15 6.46 1.78
N ASN A 110 21.61 7.19 2.74
CA ASN A 110 22.37 7.60 3.91
C ASN A 110 22.47 6.46 4.94
N SER A 111 23.11 6.73 6.09
CA SER A 111 23.25 5.75 7.17
C SER A 111 21.94 5.36 7.86
N ARG A 112 20.83 6.06 7.61
CA ARG A 112 19.47 5.73 8.08
C ARG A 112 18.65 4.97 7.03
N LEU A 113 19.29 4.50 5.95
CA LEU A 113 18.64 3.84 4.82
C LEU A 113 17.58 4.70 4.12
N GLN A 114 17.69 6.02 4.22
CA GLN A 114 16.83 6.94 3.47
C GLN A 114 17.45 7.21 2.09
N PRO A 115 16.67 7.16 1.00
CA PRO A 115 17.17 7.49 -0.34
C PRO A 115 17.65 8.93 -0.39
N VAL A 116 18.94 9.16 -0.64
CA VAL A 116 19.50 10.50 -0.86
C VAL A 116 19.71 10.83 -2.32
N GLN A 117 19.66 9.82 -3.19
CA GLN A 117 19.73 10.02 -4.62
C GLN A 117 19.06 8.88 -5.38
N ILE A 118 18.30 9.23 -6.42
CA ILE A 118 17.81 8.30 -7.44
C ILE A 118 18.29 8.82 -8.80
N GLY A 119 18.88 7.94 -9.60
CA GLY A 119 19.49 8.31 -10.88
C GLY A 119 19.13 7.33 -12.00
N LEU A 120 19.00 7.87 -13.21
CA LEU A 120 18.89 7.09 -14.45
C LEU A 120 19.93 7.56 -15.46
N GLY A 121 20.65 6.62 -16.08
CA GLY A 121 21.65 6.95 -17.09
C GLY A 121 22.12 5.80 -17.97
N SER A 122 23.17 6.06 -18.75
CA SER A 122 23.73 5.14 -19.73
C SER A 122 24.72 4.11 -19.17
N GLY A 123 25.03 4.18 -17.87
CA GLY A 123 25.99 3.33 -17.18
C GLY A 123 25.70 3.28 -15.68
N PRO A 124 26.32 2.37 -14.93
CA PRO A 124 25.95 2.05 -13.53
C PRO A 124 26.01 3.25 -12.56
N THR A 125 26.85 4.24 -12.86
CA THR A 125 26.96 5.48 -12.07
C THR A 125 26.54 6.72 -12.85
N ALA A 126 26.08 6.57 -14.10
CA ALA A 126 25.70 7.67 -14.94
C ALA A 126 24.30 8.17 -14.57
N GLN A 127 24.12 9.48 -14.51
CA GLN A 127 22.86 10.15 -14.12
C GLN A 127 22.46 11.17 -15.19
N ASN A 128 22.79 10.84 -16.44
CA ASN A 128 22.71 11.73 -17.59
C ASN A 128 21.32 11.75 -18.23
N LEU A 129 20.31 11.06 -17.67
CA LEU A 129 18.90 11.17 -18.09
C LEU A 129 18.02 11.76 -17.00
N LEU A 130 18.22 11.35 -15.74
CA LEU A 130 17.53 11.89 -14.59
C LEU A 130 18.44 11.79 -13.36
N LYS A 131 18.38 12.82 -12.52
CA LYS A 131 18.95 12.79 -11.16
C LYS A 131 17.98 13.47 -10.20
N LEU A 132 17.62 12.76 -9.14
CA LEU A 132 16.85 13.26 -8.01
C LEU A 132 17.76 13.17 -6.79
N ASP A 133 18.02 14.28 -6.11
CA ASP A 133 18.73 14.29 -4.82
C ASP A 133 17.76 14.69 -3.70
N TYR A 134 17.90 14.08 -2.52
CA TYR A 134 17.06 14.34 -1.37
C TYR A 134 17.90 14.69 -0.13
N GLU A 135 17.40 15.64 0.65
CA GLU A 135 17.96 16.00 1.95
C GLU A 135 16.86 15.95 3.00
N TYR A 136 17.19 15.44 4.19
CA TYR A 136 16.26 15.21 5.30
C TYR A 136 16.58 16.08 6.53
N GLY A 137 17.38 17.14 6.35
CA GLY A 137 17.91 17.97 7.43
C GLY A 137 19.45 18.03 7.42
N ALA A 138 20.00 19.13 7.93
CA ALA A 138 21.43 19.43 7.81
C ALA A 138 22.35 18.49 8.63
N THR A 139 21.81 17.82 9.66
CA THR A 139 22.56 16.88 10.50
C THR A 139 21.67 15.71 10.93
N ALA A 140 22.28 14.61 11.38
CA ALA A 140 21.55 13.46 11.90
C ALA A 140 20.66 13.81 13.12
N ALA A 141 21.00 14.85 13.89
CA ALA A 141 20.25 15.29 15.07
C ALA A 141 18.96 16.06 14.72
N VAL A 142 18.86 16.62 13.51
CA VAL A 142 17.66 17.34 13.04
C VAL A 142 16.90 16.57 11.95
N ASN A 143 17.44 15.43 11.50
CA ASN A 143 16.76 14.54 10.57
C ASN A 143 15.73 13.70 11.31
N ASN A 144 14.46 14.10 11.16
CA ASN A 144 13.30 13.44 11.74
C ASN A 144 12.50 12.61 10.72
N GLY A 145 13.08 12.33 9.54
CA GLY A 145 12.39 11.60 8.47
C GLY A 145 11.81 12.47 7.36
N ASN A 146 11.54 13.76 7.62
CA ASN A 146 10.95 14.64 6.61
C ASN A 146 11.96 15.02 5.52
N VAL A 147 11.56 14.92 4.26
CA VAL A 147 12.33 15.51 3.15
C VAL A 147 12.29 17.03 3.30
N THR A 148 13.42 17.69 3.52
CA THR A 148 13.52 19.15 3.63
C THR A 148 13.84 19.81 2.30
N LYS A 149 14.46 19.06 1.38
CA LYS A 149 14.84 19.56 0.05
C LYS A 149 14.92 18.41 -0.94
N GLN A 150 14.46 18.68 -2.16
CA GLN A 150 14.67 17.85 -3.34
C GLN A 150 15.36 18.66 -4.43
N THR A 151 16.32 18.06 -5.14
CA THR A 151 16.91 18.64 -6.35
C THR A 151 16.64 17.73 -7.53
N ILE A 152 16.02 18.27 -8.58
CA ILE A 152 15.70 17.56 -9.82
C ILE A 152 16.62 18.12 -10.90
N THR A 153 17.47 17.29 -11.50
CA THR A 153 18.33 17.67 -12.62
C THR A 153 17.85 17.02 -13.90
N VAL A 154 17.48 17.85 -14.87
CA VAL A 154 17.09 17.46 -16.22
C VAL A 154 18.18 17.92 -17.20
N PRO A 155 18.79 17.01 -17.97
CA PRO A 155 19.86 17.36 -18.91
C PRO A 155 19.32 18.15 -20.12
N THR A 156 20.20 18.90 -20.80
CA THR A 156 19.94 19.47 -22.12
C THR A 156 19.75 18.35 -23.15
N VAL A 157 18.70 18.45 -23.97
CA VAL A 157 18.38 17.47 -25.03
C VAL A 157 18.32 18.17 -26.38
N GLY A 158 19.33 17.92 -27.22
CA GLY A 158 19.44 18.59 -28.52
C GLY A 158 19.53 20.11 -28.35
N ALA A 159 18.62 20.85 -28.96
CA ALA A 159 18.52 22.31 -28.83
C ALA A 159 17.73 22.77 -27.58
N ASN A 160 17.13 21.84 -26.82
CA ASN A 160 16.30 22.17 -25.67
C ASN A 160 17.15 22.22 -24.39
N THR A 161 17.27 23.42 -23.83
CA THR A 161 18.06 23.69 -22.62
C THR A 161 17.49 22.95 -21.41
N GLY A 162 18.30 22.12 -20.75
CA GLY A 162 17.93 21.44 -19.51
C GLY A 162 17.93 22.40 -18.31
N PHE A 163 17.56 21.91 -17.13
CA PHE A 163 17.47 22.74 -15.93
C PHE A 163 17.74 21.94 -14.65
N THR A 164 18.02 22.66 -13.57
CA THR A 164 18.01 22.12 -12.20
C THR A 164 16.91 22.82 -11.40
N ALA A 165 15.95 22.06 -10.89
CA ALA A 165 14.91 22.55 -10.00
C ALA A 165 15.25 22.17 -8.55
N VAL A 166 15.35 23.15 -7.67
CA VAL A 166 15.52 22.96 -6.23
C VAL A 166 14.20 23.25 -5.54
N GLN A 167 13.59 22.22 -4.97
CA GLN A 167 12.37 22.29 -4.19
C GLN A 167 12.73 22.23 -2.70
N SER A 168 12.28 23.21 -1.92
CA SER A 168 12.50 23.26 -0.47
C SER A 168 11.17 23.15 0.26
N TYR A 169 11.14 22.34 1.31
CA TYR A 169 9.94 22.03 2.08
C TYR A 169 10.08 22.48 3.53
N THR A 170 9.00 23.01 4.07
CA THR A 170 8.88 23.41 5.47
C THR A 170 7.69 22.72 6.11
N TYR A 171 7.82 22.36 7.38
CA TYR A 171 6.82 21.62 8.13
C TYR A 171 6.43 22.40 9.37
N ASP A 172 5.22 22.15 9.88
CA ASP A 172 4.82 22.65 11.19
C ASP A 172 5.31 21.74 12.33
N GLU A 173 4.94 22.08 13.58
CA GLU A 173 5.41 21.40 14.78
C GLU A 173 4.91 19.94 14.90
N VAL A 174 3.93 19.55 14.10
CA VAL A 174 3.38 18.18 14.03
C VAL A 174 3.67 17.52 12.68
N ASN A 175 4.75 17.95 12.00
CA ASN A 175 5.25 17.39 10.75
C ASN A 175 4.30 17.48 9.55
N ARG A 176 3.29 18.37 9.56
CA ARG A 176 2.48 18.62 8.35
C ARG A 176 3.23 19.55 7.43
N LEU A 177 3.17 19.30 6.12
CA LEU A 177 3.81 20.15 5.12
C LEU A 177 3.16 21.53 5.12
N LYS A 178 3.90 22.55 5.54
CA LYS A 178 3.44 23.94 5.66
C LYS A 178 3.75 24.76 4.42
N GLY A 179 4.82 24.45 3.71
CA GLY A 179 5.19 25.17 2.50
C GLY A 179 6.18 24.43 1.62
N ALA A 180 6.05 24.64 0.32
CA ALA A 180 6.92 24.11 -0.73
C ALA A 180 7.26 25.24 -1.71
N VAL A 181 8.54 25.43 -2.01
CA VAL A 181 9.03 26.45 -2.93
C VAL A 181 9.99 25.82 -3.93
N GLU A 182 9.78 26.07 -5.22
CA GLU A 182 10.71 25.66 -6.27
C GLU A 182 11.45 26.87 -6.84
N ASN A 183 12.79 26.75 -6.88
CA ASN A 183 13.64 27.62 -7.67
C ASN A 183 14.27 26.81 -8.81
N VAL A 184 14.14 27.30 -10.04
CA VAL A 184 14.71 26.66 -11.23
C VAL A 184 15.91 27.45 -11.72
N THR A 185 16.97 26.72 -12.07
CA THR A 185 18.16 27.24 -12.75
C THR A 185 18.28 26.55 -14.11
N PRO A 186 17.99 27.24 -15.23
CA PRO A 186 18.28 26.73 -16.56
C PRO A 186 19.78 26.45 -16.72
N THR A 187 20.15 25.50 -17.57
CA THR A 187 21.57 25.20 -17.84
C THR A 187 22.28 26.43 -18.40
N GLY A 188 23.28 26.94 -17.69
CA GLY A 188 23.98 28.18 -18.03
C GLY A 188 23.23 29.47 -17.69
N GLY A 189 22.10 29.37 -16.97
CA GLY A 189 21.30 30.49 -16.51
C GLY A 189 21.42 30.76 -15.00
N SER A 190 20.56 31.64 -14.50
CA SER A 190 20.46 31.99 -13.07
C SER A 190 19.20 31.40 -12.45
N ALA A 191 19.25 31.16 -11.13
CA ALA A 191 18.11 30.66 -10.37
C ALA A 191 16.98 31.70 -10.30
N SER A 192 15.73 31.25 -10.48
CA SER A 192 14.53 32.04 -10.22
C SER A 192 13.43 31.18 -9.60
N GLN A 193 12.57 31.78 -8.78
CA GLN A 193 11.42 31.07 -8.22
C GLN A 193 10.43 30.74 -9.35
N SER A 194 10.14 29.45 -9.51
CA SER A 194 9.18 28.96 -10.50
C SER A 194 7.78 28.88 -9.93
N TRP A 195 7.64 28.38 -8.70
CA TRP A 195 6.36 28.33 -8.00
C TRP A 195 6.56 28.24 -6.48
N ARG A 196 5.50 28.56 -5.74
CA ARG A 196 5.37 28.32 -4.30
C ARG A 196 3.96 27.87 -3.94
N GLN A 197 3.87 26.95 -3.00
CA GLN A 197 2.64 26.55 -2.32
C GLN A 197 2.82 26.72 -0.81
N ALA A 198 1.84 27.32 -0.17
CA ALA A 198 1.80 27.49 1.28
C ALA A 198 0.46 26.94 1.78
N PHE A 199 0.49 26.25 2.91
CA PHE A 199 -0.65 25.54 3.46
C PHE A 199 -1.01 26.04 4.85
N THR A 200 -2.32 26.10 5.08
CA THR A 200 -2.91 26.27 6.40
C THR A 200 -3.69 25.01 6.76
N PHE A 201 -3.86 24.79 8.06
CA PHE A 201 -4.59 23.65 8.58
C PHE A 201 -5.54 24.10 9.67
N ASP A 202 -6.75 23.58 9.67
CA ASP A 202 -7.60 23.68 10.84
C ASP A 202 -7.16 22.72 11.95
N ARG A 203 -7.86 22.76 13.08
CA ARG A 203 -7.59 21.89 14.24
C ARG A 203 -7.85 20.39 13.99
N TYR A 204 -8.50 20.05 12.88
CA TYR A 204 -8.80 18.67 12.47
C TYR A 204 -7.93 18.22 11.30
N GLY A 205 -6.95 19.03 10.89
CA GLY A 205 -6.04 18.70 9.80
C GLY A 205 -6.65 18.80 8.41
N ASN A 206 -7.80 19.49 8.24
CA ASN A 206 -8.23 19.87 6.90
C ASN A 206 -7.24 20.90 6.35
N ARG A 207 -6.66 20.57 5.19
CA ARG A 207 -5.67 21.39 4.50
C ARG A 207 -6.35 22.41 3.60
N ASN A 208 -5.89 23.65 3.67
CA ASN A 208 -6.21 24.72 2.72
C ASN A 208 -4.93 25.36 2.19
N PHE A 209 -4.98 25.93 0.99
CA PHE A 209 -3.92 26.82 0.54
C PHE A 209 -4.01 28.16 1.27
N ASP A 210 -2.86 28.70 1.66
CA ASP A 210 -2.72 30.12 1.93
C ASP A 210 -2.76 30.85 0.58
N GLU A 211 -3.88 31.51 0.29
CA GLU A 211 -4.11 32.16 -1.01
C GLU A 211 -3.11 33.29 -1.28
N GLU A 212 -2.65 34.00 -0.27
CA GLU A 212 -1.68 35.10 -0.45
C GLU A 212 -0.30 34.55 -0.80
N ASN A 213 0.10 33.49 -0.10
CA ASN A 213 1.43 32.90 -0.19
C ASN A 213 1.54 31.76 -1.21
N SER A 214 0.48 31.38 -1.91
CA SER A 214 0.52 30.38 -2.99
C SER A 214 0.46 31.03 -4.38
N THR A 215 1.34 30.59 -5.29
CA THR A 215 1.37 31.06 -6.70
C THR A 215 0.71 30.08 -7.66
N THR A 216 0.43 28.85 -7.23
CA THR A 216 -0.17 27.81 -8.08
C THR A 216 -1.70 27.90 -8.16
N LEU A 217 -2.32 28.82 -7.42
CA LEU A 217 -3.76 29.05 -7.49
C LEU A 217 -4.10 30.00 -8.66
N PRO A 218 -5.24 29.79 -9.34
CA PRO A 218 -5.68 30.64 -10.45
C PRO A 218 -6.19 32.01 -9.93
N LYS A 219 -5.28 32.99 -9.83
CA LYS A 219 -5.59 34.37 -9.41
C LYS A 219 -6.04 35.21 -10.60
N ASN A 220 -7.32 35.08 -10.96
CA ASN A 220 -7.86 35.61 -12.22
C ASN A 220 -8.92 36.69 -12.01
N CYS A 221 -9.30 36.97 -10.75
CA CYS A 221 -10.33 37.94 -10.39
C CYS A 221 -9.75 39.17 -9.70
N GLY A 222 -10.43 40.31 -9.80
CA GLY A 222 -9.97 41.60 -9.27
C GLY A 222 -9.21 42.41 -10.31
N THR A 223 -8.42 43.38 -9.87
CA THR A 223 -7.62 44.26 -10.73
C THR A 223 -6.15 44.14 -10.38
N ALA A 224 -5.29 44.04 -11.40
CA ALA A 224 -3.85 44.02 -11.21
C ALA A 224 -3.38 45.27 -10.43
N PRO A 225 -2.43 45.14 -9.48
CA PRO A 225 -1.67 43.94 -9.12
C PRO A 225 -2.36 43.00 -8.10
N ASN A 226 -3.55 43.35 -7.61
CA ASN A 226 -4.26 42.66 -6.53
C ASN A 226 -5.22 41.58 -7.06
N LEU A 227 -4.70 40.69 -7.90
CA LEU A 227 -5.48 39.56 -8.39
C LEU A 227 -5.69 38.52 -7.29
N VAL A 228 -6.90 38.00 -7.21
CA VAL A 228 -7.35 37.00 -6.22
C VAL A 228 -7.95 35.79 -6.92
N VAL A 229 -8.07 34.69 -6.17
CA VAL A 229 -8.78 33.50 -6.65
C VAL A 229 -10.26 33.83 -6.81
N CYS A 230 -10.82 33.54 -7.99
CA CYS A 230 -12.24 33.73 -8.23
C CYS A 230 -13.06 32.82 -7.33
N GLU A 231 -14.26 33.25 -6.91
CA GLU A 231 -15.11 32.45 -6.04
C GLU A 231 -15.51 31.10 -6.68
N ALA A 232 -15.67 31.05 -8.00
CA ALA A 232 -15.91 29.79 -8.71
C ALA A 232 -14.73 28.81 -8.58
N ASP A 233 -13.50 29.30 -8.76
CA ASP A 233 -12.29 28.48 -8.65
C ASP A 233 -12.01 28.08 -7.20
N ARG A 234 -12.20 29.00 -6.24
CA ARG A 234 -11.97 28.76 -4.81
C ARG A 234 -12.76 27.55 -4.30
N LYS A 235 -14.02 27.41 -4.72
CA LYS A 235 -14.88 26.27 -4.35
C LYS A 235 -14.32 24.92 -4.79
N VAL A 236 -13.48 24.92 -5.83
CA VAL A 236 -12.87 23.71 -6.42
C VAL A 236 -11.51 23.42 -5.79
N VAL A 237 -10.61 24.40 -5.78
CA VAL A 237 -9.19 24.20 -5.44
C VAL A 237 -8.84 24.57 -4.00
N ASN A 238 -9.69 25.33 -3.32
CA ASN A 238 -9.48 25.73 -1.91
C ASN A 238 -10.80 25.81 -1.10
N PRO A 239 -11.68 24.77 -1.14
CA PRO A 239 -12.96 24.79 -0.42
C PRO A 239 -12.79 24.80 1.09
N SER A 240 -13.80 25.33 1.79
CA SER A 240 -13.87 25.35 3.25
C SER A 240 -14.40 24.02 3.77
N ALA A 241 -13.72 23.44 4.76
CA ALA A 241 -14.19 22.26 5.47
C ALA A 241 -15.04 22.63 6.70
N ASP A 242 -16.10 21.85 6.94
CA ASP A 242 -16.93 21.94 8.14
C ASP A 242 -16.24 21.22 9.30
N ALA A 243 -15.95 21.99 10.35
CA ALA A 243 -15.32 21.56 11.59
C ALA A 243 -16.08 20.43 12.33
N ALA A 244 -17.37 20.23 12.06
CA ALA A 244 -18.17 19.19 12.72
C ALA A 244 -17.97 17.80 12.11
N ASN A 245 -17.58 17.71 10.83
CA ASN A 245 -17.61 16.46 10.07
C ASN A 245 -16.48 16.31 9.03
N ASN A 246 -15.58 17.29 8.92
CA ASN A 246 -14.48 17.36 7.94
C ASN A 246 -14.92 17.34 6.47
N ARG A 247 -16.20 17.58 6.16
CA ARG A 247 -16.75 17.61 4.80
C ARG A 247 -16.64 19.02 4.22
N PHE A 248 -16.49 19.14 2.91
CA PHE A 248 -16.51 20.46 2.27
C PHE A 248 -17.92 21.07 2.26
N ALA A 249 -17.96 22.40 2.29
CA ALA A 249 -19.19 23.15 2.52
C ALA A 249 -20.24 22.96 1.42
N ALA A 250 -21.47 22.64 1.82
CA ALA A 250 -22.58 22.44 0.88
C ALA A 250 -22.89 23.68 0.01
N GLY A 251 -22.74 24.88 0.58
CA GLY A 251 -22.87 26.15 -0.16
C GLY A 251 -21.80 26.37 -1.24
N GLN A 252 -20.77 25.53 -1.29
CA GLN A 252 -19.70 25.57 -2.29
C GLN A 252 -19.89 24.49 -3.39
N GLY A 253 -21.04 23.85 -3.47
CA GLY A 253 -21.34 22.84 -4.50
C GLY A 253 -20.99 21.40 -4.11
N TRP A 254 -20.62 21.19 -2.85
CA TRP A 254 -20.25 19.89 -2.32
C TRP A 254 -21.43 19.17 -1.67
N SER A 255 -21.57 17.88 -1.88
CA SER A 255 -22.55 17.09 -1.13
C SER A 255 -22.05 15.68 -0.88
N TYR A 256 -22.60 15.06 0.17
CA TYR A 256 -22.14 13.78 0.67
C TYR A 256 -23.33 12.88 0.99
N ASP A 257 -23.14 11.57 0.86
CA ASP A 257 -24.09 10.59 1.37
C ASP A 257 -23.97 10.42 2.90
N ALA A 258 -24.75 9.48 3.45
CA ALA A 258 -24.75 9.18 4.88
C ALA A 258 -23.42 8.57 5.37
N ALA A 259 -22.72 7.79 4.52
CA ALA A 259 -21.42 7.21 4.82
C ALA A 259 -20.27 8.23 4.74
N GLY A 260 -20.54 9.40 4.16
CA GLY A 260 -19.56 10.46 4.00
C GLY A 260 -18.80 10.39 2.68
N ASN A 261 -19.32 9.67 1.68
CA ASN A 261 -18.78 9.71 0.33
C ASN A 261 -19.24 10.98 -0.38
N THR A 262 -18.35 11.63 -1.13
CA THR A 262 -18.68 12.80 -1.94
C THR A 262 -19.55 12.36 -3.11
N ILE A 263 -20.80 12.84 -3.19
CA ILE A 263 -21.75 12.53 -4.28
C ILE A 263 -21.94 13.67 -5.28
N ALA A 264 -21.49 14.88 -4.94
CA ALA A 264 -21.31 15.98 -5.88
C ALA A 264 -20.15 16.89 -5.44
N ASP A 265 -19.45 17.46 -6.41
CA ASP A 265 -18.36 18.41 -6.16
C ASP A 265 -18.57 19.77 -6.84
N ALA A 266 -17.70 20.72 -6.50
CA ALA A 266 -17.74 22.07 -7.05
C ALA A 266 -17.43 22.17 -8.56
N ASN A 267 -16.89 21.11 -9.19
CA ASN A 267 -16.71 21.03 -10.64
C ASN A 267 -18.00 20.61 -11.35
N GLY A 268 -19.09 20.34 -10.62
CA GLY A 268 -20.33 19.83 -11.17
C GLY A 268 -20.25 18.36 -11.55
N GLN A 269 -19.24 17.63 -11.06
CA GLN A 269 -19.21 16.18 -11.14
C GLN A 269 -20.11 15.57 -10.06
N THR A 270 -20.78 14.48 -10.38
CA THR A 270 -21.59 13.67 -9.46
C THR A 270 -21.10 12.24 -9.44
N TYR A 271 -21.26 11.58 -8.29
CA TYR A 271 -20.72 10.25 -8.07
C TYR A 271 -21.74 9.35 -7.39
N ILE A 272 -21.76 8.08 -7.80
CA ILE A 272 -22.57 7.01 -7.20
C ILE A 272 -21.62 5.97 -6.61
N TYR A 273 -21.93 5.50 -5.41
CA TYR A 273 -21.17 4.47 -4.69
C TYR A 273 -22.02 3.22 -4.48
N ASP A 274 -21.36 2.08 -4.43
CA ASP A 274 -21.98 0.83 -3.98
C ASP A 274 -22.05 0.76 -2.44
N ALA A 275 -22.56 -0.37 -1.93
CA ALA A 275 -22.70 -0.61 -0.49
C ALA A 275 -21.36 -0.78 0.24
N GLU A 276 -20.25 -0.97 -0.49
CA GLU A 276 -18.89 -1.09 0.05
C GLU A 276 -18.11 0.23 -0.03
N ASN A 277 -18.81 1.35 -0.32
CA ASN A 277 -18.26 2.69 -0.48
C ASN A 277 -17.26 2.82 -1.64
N LYS A 278 -17.41 2.02 -2.70
CA LYS A 278 -16.61 2.15 -3.93
C LYS A 278 -17.38 2.95 -4.97
N MET A 279 -16.70 3.89 -5.62
CA MET A 279 -17.32 4.73 -6.66
C MET A 279 -17.61 3.87 -7.89
N VAL A 280 -18.88 3.63 -8.22
CA VAL A 280 -19.30 2.82 -9.37
C VAL A 280 -19.66 3.65 -10.60
N THR A 281 -19.94 4.93 -10.44
CA THR A 281 -20.22 5.83 -11.57
C THR A 281 -19.78 7.25 -11.25
N ALA A 282 -19.15 7.92 -12.22
CA ALA A 282 -18.90 9.36 -12.22
C ALA A 282 -19.59 10.00 -13.42
N SER A 283 -20.25 11.13 -13.20
CA SER A 283 -21.01 11.87 -14.22
C SER A 283 -20.80 13.38 -14.08
N ASN A 284 -21.21 14.14 -15.09
CA ASN A 284 -21.35 15.60 -15.01
C ASN A 284 -22.56 16.04 -15.87
N ALA A 285 -22.74 17.34 -16.08
CA ALA A 285 -23.82 17.88 -16.91
C ALA A 285 -23.81 17.38 -18.37
N SER A 286 -22.66 16.91 -18.88
CA SER A 286 -22.52 16.36 -20.23
C SER A 286 -22.85 14.87 -20.33
N GLY A 287 -23.02 14.17 -19.21
CA GLY A 287 -23.36 12.75 -19.16
C GLY A 287 -22.46 11.93 -18.24
N THR A 288 -22.41 10.62 -18.48
CA THR A 288 -21.56 9.70 -17.71
C THR A 288 -20.12 9.82 -18.19
N LEU A 289 -19.19 10.07 -17.25
CA LEU A 289 -17.76 10.17 -17.49
C LEU A 289 -17.10 8.79 -17.45
N GLY A 290 -17.42 8.01 -16.42
CA GLY A 290 -16.84 6.68 -16.21
C GLY A 290 -17.77 5.79 -15.37
N GLN A 291 -17.73 4.50 -15.65
CA GLN A 291 -18.40 3.45 -14.87
C GLN A 291 -17.36 2.42 -14.43
N TYR A 292 -17.42 2.01 -13.16
CA TYR A 292 -16.41 1.16 -12.55
C TYR A 292 -17.08 -0.05 -11.90
N THR A 293 -16.41 -1.21 -11.97
CA THR A 293 -16.89 -2.46 -11.34
C THR A 293 -15.77 -3.06 -10.51
N TYR A 294 -16.13 -3.56 -9.33
CA TYR A 294 -15.21 -4.12 -8.35
C TYR A 294 -15.52 -5.60 -8.10
N ASP A 295 -14.51 -6.38 -7.70
CA ASP A 295 -14.71 -7.72 -7.14
C ASP A 295 -14.98 -7.67 -5.63
N GLY A 296 -15.25 -8.83 -5.03
CA GLY A 296 -15.53 -8.94 -3.58
C GLY A 296 -14.34 -8.63 -2.66
N ASP A 297 -13.12 -8.45 -3.20
CA ASP A 297 -11.97 -7.94 -2.44
C ASP A 297 -11.85 -6.40 -2.57
N GLY A 298 -12.75 -5.77 -3.32
CA GLY A 298 -12.75 -4.34 -3.62
C GLY A 298 -11.73 -3.92 -4.68
N LYS A 299 -11.18 -4.84 -5.48
CA LYS A 299 -10.28 -4.52 -6.60
C LYS A 299 -11.09 -4.10 -7.82
N ARG A 300 -10.66 -3.07 -8.55
CA ARG A 300 -11.36 -2.63 -9.76
C ARG A 300 -11.11 -3.62 -10.89
N VAL A 301 -12.11 -4.40 -11.28
CA VAL A 301 -12.00 -5.43 -12.33
C VAL A 301 -12.45 -4.95 -13.70
N LYS A 302 -13.23 -3.86 -13.77
CA LYS A 302 -13.67 -3.27 -15.04
C LYS A 302 -13.86 -1.76 -14.94
N LYS A 303 -13.58 -1.07 -16.04
CA LYS A 303 -13.86 0.36 -16.27
C LYS A 303 -14.46 0.56 -17.65
N VAL A 304 -15.45 1.44 -17.77
CA VAL A 304 -16.05 1.85 -19.05
C VAL A 304 -16.05 3.38 -19.11
N VAL A 305 -15.55 3.94 -20.22
CA VAL A 305 -15.55 5.38 -20.51
C VAL A 305 -16.50 5.63 -21.68
N PRO A 306 -17.77 6.05 -21.43
CA PRO A 306 -18.79 6.13 -22.47
C PRO A 306 -18.47 7.11 -23.61
N SER A 307 -17.73 8.19 -23.33
CA SER A 307 -17.36 9.20 -24.33
C SER A 307 -16.43 8.65 -25.43
N THR A 308 -15.58 7.68 -25.09
CA THR A 308 -14.67 7.01 -26.03
C THR A 308 -15.18 5.63 -26.46
N GLY A 309 -16.12 5.04 -25.71
CA GLY A 309 -16.55 3.66 -25.86
C GLY A 309 -15.51 2.65 -25.37
N GLU A 310 -14.46 3.11 -24.69
CA GLU A 310 -13.40 2.24 -24.16
C GLU A 310 -13.91 1.43 -22.96
N THR A 311 -13.67 0.12 -23.00
CA THR A 311 -13.88 -0.77 -21.86
C THR A 311 -12.55 -1.42 -21.53
N THR A 312 -12.13 -1.32 -20.27
CA THR A 312 -10.88 -1.90 -19.77
C THR A 312 -11.18 -2.91 -18.68
N VAL A 313 -10.72 -4.15 -18.85
CA VAL A 313 -10.75 -5.20 -17.84
C VAL A 313 -9.38 -5.32 -17.19
N PHE A 314 -9.37 -5.39 -15.86
CA PHE A 314 -8.15 -5.53 -15.07
C PHE A 314 -8.05 -6.97 -14.55
N ALA A 315 -6.96 -7.64 -14.90
CA ALA A 315 -6.68 -9.00 -14.52
C ALA A 315 -5.63 -9.04 -13.39
N TYR A 316 -6.00 -9.71 -12.31
CA TYR A 316 -5.20 -9.89 -11.11
C TYR A 316 -4.70 -11.32 -11.02
N ASP A 317 -3.50 -11.48 -10.45
CA ASP A 317 -2.95 -12.77 -10.11
C ASP A 317 -3.51 -13.30 -8.78
N ALA A 318 -3.15 -14.52 -8.43
CA ALA A 318 -3.52 -15.21 -7.19
C ALA A 318 -3.14 -14.45 -5.91
N SER A 319 -2.17 -13.53 -5.98
CA SER A 319 -1.73 -12.69 -4.87
C SER A 319 -2.48 -11.35 -4.79
N GLY A 320 -3.36 -11.08 -5.76
CA GLY A 320 -4.10 -9.84 -5.85
C GLY A 320 -3.33 -8.70 -6.53
N LYS A 321 -2.20 -8.97 -7.17
CA LYS A 321 -1.45 -7.97 -7.95
C LYS A 321 -2.01 -7.91 -9.37
N MET A 322 -2.20 -6.70 -9.89
CA MET A 322 -2.62 -6.51 -11.28
C MET A 322 -1.49 -6.89 -12.24
N VAL A 323 -1.75 -7.86 -13.11
CA VAL A 323 -0.75 -8.41 -14.06
C VAL A 323 -1.05 -8.07 -15.51
N ALA A 324 -2.29 -7.70 -15.83
CA ALA A 324 -2.67 -7.30 -17.17
C ALA A 324 -3.90 -6.37 -17.18
N GLU A 325 -3.99 -5.60 -18.25
CA GLU A 325 -5.14 -4.78 -18.60
C GLU A 325 -5.56 -5.14 -20.04
N TYR A 326 -6.86 -5.28 -20.25
CA TYR A 326 -7.46 -5.59 -21.55
C TYR A 326 -8.44 -4.48 -21.91
N SER A 327 -7.97 -3.51 -22.67
CA SER A 327 -8.79 -2.44 -23.24
C SER A 327 -9.48 -2.91 -24.53
N THR A 328 -10.63 -2.34 -24.89
CA THR A 328 -11.20 -2.45 -26.24
C THR A 328 -10.50 -1.53 -27.24
N ASN A 329 -9.77 -0.52 -26.75
CA ASN A 329 -8.90 0.33 -27.52
C ASN A 329 -7.46 -0.22 -27.46
N VAL A 330 -7.17 -1.21 -28.30
CA VAL A 330 -5.91 -1.96 -28.26
C VAL A 330 -4.94 -1.44 -29.31
N GLU A 331 -3.73 -1.09 -28.87
CA GLU A 331 -2.59 -0.92 -29.78
C GLU A 331 -2.32 -2.23 -30.53
N PRO A 332 -2.25 -2.22 -31.88
CA PRO A 332 -1.97 -3.41 -32.66
C PRO A 332 -0.78 -4.21 -32.12
N VAL A 333 -0.86 -5.55 -32.18
CA VAL A 333 0.23 -6.46 -31.75
C VAL A 333 1.59 -6.10 -32.37
N ALA A 334 1.57 -5.55 -33.59
CA ALA A 334 2.73 -5.08 -34.35
C ALA A 334 3.35 -3.77 -33.83
N THR A 335 2.57 -2.94 -33.12
CA THR A 335 3.00 -1.67 -32.51
C THR A 335 3.15 -1.77 -31.00
N ALA A 336 2.99 -2.95 -30.40
CA ALA A 336 3.17 -3.18 -28.97
C ALA A 336 4.57 -2.72 -28.50
N LYS A 337 4.59 -1.84 -27.51
CA LYS A 337 5.81 -1.24 -26.94
C LYS A 337 6.06 -1.75 -25.52
N VAL A 338 7.31 -1.66 -25.09
CA VAL A 338 7.71 -1.81 -23.68
C VAL A 338 8.12 -0.42 -23.20
N ASN A 339 7.57 0.00 -22.07
CA ASN A 339 7.95 1.21 -21.36
C ASN A 339 8.57 0.82 -20.02
N TYR A 340 9.66 1.51 -19.66
CA TYR A 340 10.33 1.42 -18.37
C TYR A 340 10.07 2.72 -17.62
N LEU A 341 9.48 2.61 -16.43
CA LEU A 341 9.13 3.74 -15.59
C LEU A 341 10.16 3.81 -14.46
N THR A 342 10.95 4.88 -14.42
CA THR A 342 11.80 5.16 -13.25
C THR A 342 11.09 6.15 -12.35
N THR A 343 10.89 5.75 -11.10
CA THR A 343 10.06 6.48 -10.13
C THR A 343 10.90 7.32 -9.16
N ASP A 344 10.26 8.24 -8.45
CA ASP A 344 10.81 8.81 -7.23
C ASP A 344 10.65 7.86 -6.04
N HIS A 345 11.13 8.28 -4.86
CA HIS A 345 11.05 7.51 -3.62
C HIS A 345 9.61 7.22 -3.14
N LEU A 346 8.60 7.91 -3.68
CA LEU A 346 7.19 7.68 -3.37
C LEU A 346 6.53 6.69 -4.35
N GLY A 347 7.24 6.31 -5.42
CA GLY A 347 6.71 5.47 -6.50
C GLY A 347 6.06 6.25 -7.64
N SER A 348 6.17 7.57 -7.68
CA SER A 348 5.64 8.38 -8.80
C SER A 348 6.59 8.29 -10.00
N PRO A 349 6.16 7.88 -11.20
CA PRO A 349 7.00 7.90 -12.40
C PRO A 349 7.53 9.31 -12.69
N ARG A 350 8.85 9.46 -12.86
CA ARG A 350 9.49 10.75 -13.16
C ARG A 350 10.05 10.78 -14.58
N ILE A 351 10.43 9.63 -15.10
CA ILE A 351 10.88 9.48 -16.47
C ILE A 351 10.47 8.12 -17.02
N ASN A 352 9.91 8.16 -18.22
CA ASN A 352 9.51 6.98 -18.98
C ASN A 352 10.50 6.79 -20.13
N THR A 353 10.95 5.55 -20.35
CA THR A 353 11.83 5.20 -21.47
C THR A 353 11.31 4.01 -22.26
N ASP A 354 11.49 4.04 -23.58
CA ASP A 354 11.09 2.94 -24.45
C ASP A 354 12.05 1.74 -24.37
N GLY A 355 11.74 0.70 -25.16
CA GLY A 355 12.59 -0.50 -25.29
C GLY A 355 14.01 -0.25 -25.82
N ASN A 356 14.27 0.92 -26.42
CA ASN A 356 15.58 1.35 -26.91
C ASN A 356 16.29 2.29 -25.93
N GLY A 357 15.66 2.62 -24.81
CA GLY A 357 16.17 3.53 -23.80
C GLY A 357 16.01 5.00 -24.15
N SER A 358 15.19 5.35 -25.14
CA SER A 358 14.84 6.73 -25.48
C SER A 358 13.81 7.25 -24.48
N VAL A 359 13.95 8.51 -24.06
CA VAL A 359 12.97 9.15 -23.16
C VAL A 359 11.69 9.42 -23.93
N THR A 360 10.57 8.92 -23.42
CA THR A 360 9.24 9.09 -24.03
C THR A 360 8.40 10.12 -23.28
N ALA A 361 8.57 10.24 -21.96
CA ALA A 361 7.87 11.22 -21.14
C ALA A 361 8.66 11.53 -19.86
N ARG A 362 8.35 12.68 -19.26
CA ARG A 362 8.81 13.15 -17.95
C ARG A 362 7.64 13.76 -17.21
N HIS A 363 7.58 13.49 -15.92
CA HIS A 363 6.55 14.03 -15.04
C HIS A 363 7.18 14.54 -13.76
N ASP A 364 6.72 15.70 -13.32
CA ASP A 364 7.02 16.25 -12.00
C ASP A 364 5.71 16.61 -11.32
N TYR A 365 5.65 16.45 -10.01
CA TYR A 365 4.42 16.67 -9.23
C TYR A 365 4.64 17.73 -8.15
N HIS A 366 3.59 18.52 -7.90
CA HIS A 366 3.42 19.26 -6.67
C HIS A 366 3.25 18.27 -5.50
N PRO A 367 3.44 18.72 -4.24
CA PRO A 367 3.42 17.84 -3.08
C PRO A 367 2.22 16.91 -2.94
N PHE A 368 1.04 17.31 -3.39
CA PHE A 368 -0.19 16.51 -3.27
C PHE A 368 -0.64 15.93 -4.62
N GLY A 369 0.30 15.78 -5.57
CA GLY A 369 0.11 14.99 -6.77
C GLY A 369 -0.46 15.72 -7.98
N GLU A 370 -0.67 17.04 -7.88
CA GLU A 370 -0.95 17.86 -9.06
C GLU A 370 0.27 17.85 -9.97
N GLU A 371 0.08 17.63 -11.26
CA GLU A 371 1.18 17.59 -12.22
C GLU A 371 1.71 19.00 -12.53
N ILE A 372 3.03 19.14 -12.61
CA ILE A 372 3.71 20.38 -12.96
C ILE A 372 4.02 20.36 -14.45
N ASP A 373 3.21 21.04 -15.24
CA ASP A 373 3.39 21.17 -16.68
C ASP A 373 3.60 22.64 -17.10
N GLY A 374 4.39 22.86 -18.14
CA GLY A 374 4.62 24.17 -18.77
C GLY A 374 5.34 25.22 -17.91
N VAL A 375 5.80 24.87 -16.70
CA VAL A 375 6.39 25.79 -15.72
C VAL A 375 7.81 25.36 -15.35
N GLY A 376 8.71 26.33 -15.19
CA GLY A 376 10.07 26.05 -14.69
C GLY A 376 10.97 25.31 -15.68
N GLY A 377 10.84 25.59 -16.98
CA GLY A 377 11.64 24.94 -18.03
C GLY A 377 11.15 23.56 -18.47
N ARG A 378 10.05 23.07 -17.88
CA ARG A 378 9.34 21.85 -18.30
C ARG A 378 8.64 22.10 -19.62
N THR A 379 9.25 21.64 -20.71
CA THR A 379 8.78 21.87 -22.08
C THR A 379 8.61 20.55 -22.83
N ALA A 380 7.74 20.54 -23.84
CA ALA A 380 7.58 19.41 -24.75
C ALA A 380 8.90 18.94 -25.38
N GLY A 381 9.83 19.86 -25.66
CA GLY A 381 11.15 19.52 -26.20
C GLY A 381 12.05 18.72 -25.24
N LEU A 382 11.74 18.71 -23.94
CA LEU A 382 12.38 17.86 -22.93
C LEU A 382 11.56 16.60 -22.61
N ASN A 383 10.47 16.35 -23.35
CA ASN A 383 9.47 15.30 -23.16
C ASN A 383 8.59 15.49 -21.91
N TYR A 384 8.32 16.74 -21.50
CA TYR A 384 7.20 17.01 -20.59
C TYR A 384 5.92 17.16 -21.42
N GLY A 385 4.88 16.40 -21.07
CA GLY A 385 3.58 16.42 -21.75
C GLY A 385 2.83 15.11 -21.57
N ASP A 386 1.68 15.02 -22.24
CA ASP A 386 0.79 13.86 -22.14
C ASP A 386 1.45 12.57 -22.65
N ASP A 387 1.18 11.47 -21.96
CA ASP A 387 1.47 10.12 -22.42
C ASP A 387 0.30 9.16 -22.16
N THR A 388 0.48 7.88 -22.50
CA THR A 388 -0.54 6.85 -22.31
C THR A 388 -0.37 6.04 -21.02
N ILE A 389 0.60 6.39 -20.17
CA ILE A 389 0.88 5.73 -18.90
C ILE A 389 -0.04 6.32 -17.83
N ARG A 390 -1.01 5.51 -17.39
CA ARG A 390 -1.96 5.94 -16.36
C ARG A 390 -1.38 5.94 -14.95
N LYS A 391 -0.23 5.29 -14.73
CA LYS A 391 0.46 5.28 -13.43
C LYS A 391 1.14 6.62 -13.22
N GLN A 392 0.68 7.38 -12.23
CA GLN A 392 1.15 8.74 -11.96
C GLN A 392 1.53 8.89 -10.49
N PHE A 393 0.94 9.86 -9.77
CA PHE A 393 1.33 10.19 -8.41
C PHE A 393 1.29 8.96 -7.48
N THR A 394 2.45 8.63 -6.89
CA THR A 394 2.66 7.47 -6.01
C THR A 394 2.29 6.10 -6.60
N GLY A 395 2.21 6.01 -7.92
CA GLY A 395 1.83 4.78 -8.63
C GLY A 395 0.30 4.56 -8.73
N TYR A 396 -0.51 5.52 -8.29
CA TYR A 396 -1.95 5.48 -8.54
C TYR A 396 -2.27 5.57 -10.02
N GLU A 397 -3.42 5.00 -10.41
CA GLU A 397 -3.92 5.12 -11.77
C GLU A 397 -4.76 6.40 -11.90
N ARG A 398 -4.32 7.36 -12.71
CA ARG A 398 -5.14 8.54 -13.04
C ARG A 398 -6.19 8.18 -14.08
N ASP A 399 -7.45 8.38 -13.71
CA ASP A 399 -8.60 8.28 -14.61
C ASP A 399 -8.79 9.62 -15.33
N THR A 400 -8.39 9.69 -16.60
CA THR A 400 -8.41 10.93 -17.39
C THR A 400 -9.81 11.52 -17.53
N GLU A 401 -10.83 10.67 -17.52
CA GLU A 401 -12.25 11.06 -17.61
C GLU A 401 -12.75 11.85 -16.38
N THR A 402 -12.11 11.68 -15.22
CA THR A 402 -12.47 12.40 -13.98
C THR A 402 -11.36 13.27 -13.41
N SER A 403 -10.11 13.06 -13.84
CA SER A 403 -8.89 13.58 -13.23
C SER A 403 -8.65 13.12 -11.77
N LEU A 404 -9.31 12.03 -11.35
CA LEU A 404 -9.11 11.42 -10.05
C LEU A 404 -8.09 10.28 -10.15
N ASP A 405 -7.39 10.05 -9.04
CA ASP A 405 -6.45 8.95 -8.90
C ASP A 405 -7.13 7.77 -8.19
N PHE A 406 -7.16 6.61 -8.86
CA PHE A 406 -7.61 5.36 -8.26
C PHE A 406 -6.53 4.78 -7.37
N ALA A 407 -6.77 4.89 -6.07
CA ALA A 407 -5.90 4.42 -5.00
C ALA A 407 -6.35 3.07 -4.45
N GLU A 408 -6.89 2.17 -5.28
CA GLU A 408 -7.51 0.90 -4.84
C GLU A 408 -8.74 1.09 -3.92
N ALA A 409 -8.57 1.40 -2.64
CA ALA A 409 -9.70 1.51 -1.70
C ALA A 409 -10.54 2.78 -1.93
N ARG A 410 -9.95 3.87 -2.40
CA ARG A 410 -10.60 5.18 -2.54
C ARG A 410 -10.19 5.90 -3.83
N MET A 411 -10.94 6.95 -4.17
CA MET A 411 -10.57 7.90 -5.22
C MET A 411 -9.92 9.13 -4.59
N TYR A 412 -8.76 9.55 -5.09
CA TYR A 412 -7.98 10.67 -4.60
C TYR A 412 -8.09 11.88 -5.55
N GLY A 413 -8.36 13.06 -5.00
CA GLY A 413 -8.38 14.32 -5.74
C GLY A 413 -7.13 15.14 -5.44
N SER A 414 -6.13 15.08 -6.32
CA SER A 414 -4.84 15.76 -6.15
C SER A 414 -4.96 17.27 -6.01
N ASN A 415 -5.83 17.90 -6.81
CA ASN A 415 -6.12 19.35 -6.77
C ASN A 415 -6.65 19.86 -5.42
N ARG A 416 -7.04 18.96 -4.51
CA ARG A 416 -7.52 19.25 -3.14
C ARG A 416 -6.68 18.55 -2.09
N GLY A 417 -5.82 17.62 -2.48
CA GLY A 417 -4.93 16.86 -1.62
C GLY A 417 -5.64 15.91 -0.65
N ARG A 418 -6.82 15.38 -1.02
CA ARG A 418 -7.61 14.50 -0.14
C ARG A 418 -8.48 13.49 -0.90
N PHE A 419 -8.95 12.45 -0.20
CA PHE A 419 -9.84 11.43 -0.73
C PHE A 419 -11.31 11.89 -0.82
N LEU A 420 -12.07 11.28 -1.75
CA LEU A 420 -13.49 11.58 -1.95
C LEU A 420 -14.42 10.80 -1.01
N SER A 421 -13.95 9.69 -0.46
CA SER A 421 -14.65 8.87 0.52
C SER A 421 -13.89 8.79 1.84
N THR A 422 -14.62 8.46 2.90
CA THR A 422 -14.03 8.17 4.20
C THR A 422 -13.15 6.93 4.11
N ASP A 423 -12.08 6.92 4.89
CA ASP A 423 -11.26 5.73 5.03
C ASP A 423 -12.09 4.52 5.49
N PRO A 424 -11.97 3.34 4.85
CA PRO A 424 -12.66 2.13 5.29
C PRO A 424 -12.35 1.74 6.74
N ARG A 425 -11.23 2.21 7.30
CA ARG A 425 -10.96 2.09 8.73
C ARG A 425 -11.83 3.08 9.51
N THR A 426 -12.74 2.52 10.31
CA THR A 426 -13.78 3.27 11.05
C THR A 426 -13.32 3.87 12.38
N TYR A 427 -12.08 3.62 12.81
CA TYR A 427 -11.56 4.12 14.09
C TYR A 427 -10.27 4.90 13.90
N GLY A 428 -10.32 6.13 14.41
CA GLY A 428 -9.15 6.97 14.59
C GLY A 428 -8.34 6.57 15.83
N SER A 429 -7.05 6.84 15.80
CA SER A 429 -6.14 6.66 16.93
C SER A 429 -6.19 7.88 17.85
N VAL A 430 -6.36 7.68 19.16
CA VAL A 430 -6.22 8.77 20.14
C VAL A 430 -4.78 9.31 20.22
N PHE A 431 -3.81 8.49 19.82
CA PHE A 431 -2.38 8.84 19.79
C PHE A 431 -1.96 9.51 18.48
N GLU A 432 -2.78 9.38 17.44
CA GLU A 432 -2.63 10.12 16.19
C GLU A 432 -3.93 10.83 15.83
N PRO A 433 -4.26 11.96 16.47
CA PRO A 433 -5.53 12.66 16.23
C PRO A 433 -5.75 13.05 14.77
N GLY A 434 -4.68 13.17 13.96
CA GLY A 434 -4.78 13.34 12.52
C GLY A 434 -5.57 12.23 11.81
N THR A 435 -5.56 11.01 12.36
CA THR A 435 -6.33 9.86 11.82
C THR A 435 -7.84 10.00 11.97
N TRP A 436 -8.32 10.95 12.78
CA TRP A 436 -9.75 11.21 12.96
C TRP A 436 -10.35 11.95 11.76
N ASN A 437 -9.50 12.51 10.88
CA ASN A 437 -9.93 13.08 9.62
C ASN A 437 -9.77 12.07 8.49
N HIS A 438 -10.79 11.24 8.31
CA HIS A 438 -10.83 10.09 7.40
C HIS A 438 -10.67 10.39 5.90
N TYR A 439 -10.38 11.63 5.51
CA TYR A 439 -10.16 12.01 4.11
C TYR A 439 -8.72 12.43 3.81
N VAL A 440 -7.89 12.69 4.83
CA VAL A 440 -6.54 13.26 4.65
C VAL A 440 -5.62 12.26 3.97
N TYR A 441 -4.81 12.73 3.03
CA TYR A 441 -3.73 11.95 2.43
C TYR A 441 -2.44 12.10 3.25
N GLY A 442 -1.85 10.97 3.63
CA GLY A 442 -0.51 10.92 4.24
C GLY A 442 -0.32 11.85 5.43
N LEU A 443 -1.33 12.03 6.28
CA LEU A 443 -1.31 12.97 7.42
C LEU A 443 -0.91 14.42 7.06
N ASN A 444 -1.13 14.83 5.80
CA ASN A 444 -0.63 16.08 5.22
C ASN A 444 0.90 16.20 5.14
N ASN A 445 1.62 15.08 5.12
CA ASN A 445 3.06 14.98 4.92
C ASN A 445 3.38 14.01 3.76
N PRO A 446 3.13 14.43 2.51
CA PRO A 446 3.15 13.55 1.33
C PRO A 446 4.55 13.11 0.90
N TYR A 447 5.62 13.70 1.45
CA TYR A 447 7.00 13.28 1.17
C TYR A 447 7.56 12.28 2.20
N SER A 448 6.83 12.03 3.29
CA SER A 448 7.22 11.06 4.31
C SER A 448 6.28 9.85 4.33
N PHE A 449 5.02 10.05 3.95
CA PHE A 449 4.01 9.00 3.92
C PHE A 449 3.47 8.80 2.51
N VAL A 450 3.46 7.55 2.08
CA VAL A 450 2.78 7.09 0.87
C VAL A 450 1.60 6.24 1.30
N ASP A 451 0.40 6.63 0.88
CA ASP A 451 -0.73 5.71 0.87
C ASP A 451 -0.65 4.92 -0.44
N GLN A 452 -0.42 3.61 -0.40
CA GLN A 452 -0.32 2.79 -1.62
C GLN A 452 -1.66 2.19 -2.04
N LYS A 453 -2.61 2.08 -1.09
CA LYS A 453 -3.86 1.33 -1.27
C LYS A 453 -5.09 2.15 -0.91
N GLY A 454 -4.94 3.48 -0.79
CA GLY A 454 -6.02 4.38 -0.43
C GLY A 454 -6.58 4.07 0.96
N ARG A 455 -5.77 3.58 1.89
CA ARG A 455 -6.14 3.27 3.27
C ARG A 455 -5.17 3.96 4.23
N TRP A 456 -5.63 4.31 5.42
CA TRP A 456 -4.75 4.77 6.49
C TRP A 456 -3.57 3.82 6.66
N PRO A 457 -2.34 4.32 6.88
CA PRO A 457 -1.22 3.49 7.24
C PRO A 457 -1.60 2.58 8.41
N GLU A 458 -1.45 1.27 8.20
CA GLU A 458 -1.45 0.32 9.29
C GLU A 458 -0.13 0.49 10.06
N TRP A 459 -0.08 0.08 11.33
CA TRP A 459 1.19 0.12 12.07
C TRP A 459 2.23 -0.66 11.27
N ILE A 460 3.45 -0.16 11.15
CA ILE A 460 4.51 -0.82 10.35
C ILE A 460 4.62 -2.31 10.70
N HIS A 461 4.48 -2.66 11.98
CA HIS A 461 4.44 -4.03 12.47
C HIS A 461 3.31 -4.85 11.86
N ARG A 462 2.11 -4.25 11.76
CA ARG A 462 0.97 -4.87 11.10
C ARG A 462 1.20 -5.01 9.62
N MET A 463 1.64 -3.95 8.95
CA MET A 463 1.97 -3.98 7.52
C MET A 463 3.00 -5.07 7.23
N ILE A 464 4.11 -5.12 7.96
CA ILE A 464 5.15 -6.13 7.79
C ILE A 464 4.56 -7.53 7.97
N THR A 465 3.79 -7.75 9.05
CA THR A 465 3.21 -9.06 9.36
C THR A 465 2.17 -9.50 8.32
N ASP A 466 1.29 -8.59 7.90
CA ASP A 466 0.22 -8.86 6.94
C ASP A 466 0.78 -9.12 5.54
N TRP A 467 1.86 -8.42 5.18
CA TRP A 467 2.60 -8.64 3.93
C TRP A 467 3.47 -9.91 3.98
N ALA A 468 4.03 -10.23 5.15
CA ALA A 468 4.79 -11.44 5.35
C ALA A 468 3.90 -12.67 5.25
N PHE A 469 2.70 -12.62 5.82
CA PHE A 469 1.83 -13.79 5.97
C PHE A 469 0.42 -13.58 5.44
N PRO A 470 0.24 -13.33 4.13
CA PRO A 470 -1.10 -13.17 3.55
C PRO A 470 -1.96 -14.45 3.64
N GLY A 471 -1.41 -15.55 4.16
CA GLY A 471 -1.91 -16.92 4.15
C GLY A 471 -2.25 -17.46 5.52
N LEU A 472 -2.29 -16.58 6.51
CA LEU A 472 -2.85 -16.85 7.82
C LEU A 472 -4.28 -16.34 7.89
N SER A 473 -5.14 -17.08 8.60
CA SER A 473 -6.51 -16.62 8.83
C SER A 473 -6.50 -15.31 9.60
N ALA A 474 -7.59 -14.53 9.52
CA ALA A 474 -7.71 -13.28 10.26
C ALA A 474 -7.49 -13.46 11.77
N GLU A 475 -7.87 -14.61 12.34
CA GLU A 475 -7.64 -14.92 13.76
C GLU A 475 -6.16 -15.19 14.07
N GLU A 476 -5.47 -15.98 13.24
CA GLU A 476 -4.03 -16.26 13.42
C GLU A 476 -3.19 -15.00 13.24
N ILE A 477 -3.50 -14.17 12.23
CA ILE A 477 -2.89 -12.85 12.06
C ILE A 477 -3.15 -11.98 13.29
N ASN A 478 -4.39 -11.95 13.79
CA ASN A 478 -4.70 -11.17 14.98
C ASN A 478 -3.96 -11.65 16.23
N GLN A 479 -3.69 -12.95 16.37
CA GLN A 479 -2.86 -13.50 17.45
C GLN A 479 -1.41 -13.01 17.35
N ILE A 480 -0.80 -13.03 16.15
CA ILE A 480 0.54 -12.47 15.95
C ILE A 480 0.55 -10.98 16.27
N HIS A 481 -0.45 -10.23 15.81
CA HIS A 481 -0.60 -8.81 16.14
C HIS A 481 -0.83 -8.60 17.65
N ARG A 482 -1.56 -9.47 18.36
CA ARG A 482 -1.73 -9.39 19.82
C ARG A 482 -0.40 -9.57 20.54
N GLY A 483 0.38 -10.55 20.11
CA GLY A 483 1.72 -10.82 20.63
C GLY A 483 2.66 -9.62 20.48
N ASN A 484 2.65 -9.03 19.29
CA ASN A 484 3.40 -7.81 19.01
C ASN A 484 2.93 -6.64 19.90
N ARG A 485 1.63 -6.32 19.87
CA ARG A 485 1.01 -5.26 20.68
C ARG A 485 1.24 -5.42 22.18
N ARG A 486 1.30 -6.65 22.68
CA ARG A 486 1.51 -6.91 24.11
C ARG A 486 2.81 -6.28 24.60
N ILE A 487 3.84 -6.20 23.76
CA ILE A 487 5.13 -5.62 24.12
C ILE A 487 5.00 -4.12 24.39
N ASP A 488 4.19 -3.41 23.60
CA ASP A 488 3.83 -2.01 23.84
C ASP A 488 3.10 -1.76 25.17
N TYR A 489 2.38 -2.77 25.69
CA TYR A 489 1.48 -2.62 26.83
C TYR A 489 1.96 -3.30 28.13
N ASP A 490 3.12 -3.96 28.18
CA ASP A 490 3.54 -4.84 29.30
C ASP A 490 4.14 -4.10 30.53
N GLY A 491 3.61 -2.91 30.83
CA GLY A 491 3.88 -2.09 32.02
C GLY A 491 2.74 -2.13 33.05
N ALA A 492 3.02 -1.77 34.30
CA ALA A 492 2.07 -1.87 35.43
C ALA A 492 0.85 -0.92 35.35
N LEU A 493 0.78 -0.10 34.29
CA LEU A 493 -0.36 0.70 33.87
C LEU A 493 -0.45 0.61 32.32
N PRO A 494 -1.64 0.68 31.71
CA PRO A 494 -1.72 1.00 30.29
C PRO A 494 -0.95 2.31 30.10
N ASP A 495 -0.02 2.34 29.15
CA ASP A 495 0.72 3.53 28.74
C ASP A 495 2.01 3.89 29.50
N THR A 496 2.68 2.94 30.18
CA THR A 496 4.09 3.15 30.60
C THR A 496 5.01 1.98 30.28
N MET A 497 5.93 2.17 29.31
CA MET A 497 7.00 1.20 29.06
C MET A 497 7.90 1.09 30.30
N ASN A 498 8.11 -0.12 30.81
CA ASN A 498 8.98 -0.35 31.96
C ASN A 498 10.44 -0.10 31.53
N PRO A 499 11.21 0.81 32.18
CA PRO A 499 12.61 1.07 31.83
C PRO A 499 13.49 -0.18 31.83
N LYS A 500 13.13 -1.19 32.64
CA LYS A 500 13.81 -2.49 32.69
C LYS A 500 13.61 -3.32 31.43
N LYS A 501 12.55 -3.08 30.67
CA LYS A 501 12.17 -3.78 29.43
C LYS A 501 12.46 -2.97 28.16
N SER A 502 13.18 -1.85 28.25
CA SER A 502 13.49 -0.99 27.10
C SER A 502 14.15 -1.71 25.92
N PHE A 503 14.90 -2.80 26.19
CA PHE A 503 15.53 -3.63 25.17
C PHE A 503 14.52 -4.32 24.23
N GLN A 504 13.25 -4.46 24.63
CA GLN A 504 12.18 -5.02 23.80
C GLN A 504 11.76 -4.08 22.67
N HIS A 505 12.09 -2.80 22.80
CA HIS A 505 11.82 -1.74 21.82
C HIS A 505 13.13 -1.16 21.27
N THR A 506 14.23 -1.91 21.30
CA THR A 506 15.52 -1.46 20.76
C THR A 506 16.03 -0.13 21.37
N MET A 507 15.68 0.13 22.64
CA MET A 507 16.12 1.29 23.40
C MET A 507 17.01 0.90 24.58
N TYR A 508 18.04 1.72 24.85
CA TYR A 508 18.90 1.54 26.01
C TYR A 508 18.46 2.42 27.17
N ASN A 509 18.59 1.94 28.40
CA ASN A 509 18.43 2.73 29.61
C ASN A 509 19.73 2.67 30.40
N THR A 510 20.34 3.82 30.71
CA THR A 510 21.65 3.88 31.35
C THR A 510 21.72 3.18 32.70
N THR A 511 20.59 3.07 33.41
CA THR A 511 20.50 2.42 34.72
C THR A 511 20.25 0.90 34.61
N TYR A 512 19.40 0.44 33.70
CA TYR A 512 18.94 -0.96 33.66
C TYR A 512 19.48 -1.78 32.48
N ASN A 513 19.68 -1.13 31.33
CA ASN A 513 20.02 -1.76 30.05
C ASN A 513 21.01 -0.85 29.28
N PRO A 514 22.26 -0.68 29.76
CA PRO A 514 23.24 0.18 29.09
C PRO A 514 23.61 -0.36 27.69
N PRO A 515 24.11 0.48 26.76
CA PRO A 515 24.34 0.12 25.36
C PRO A 515 25.10 -1.21 25.15
N GLY A 516 26.09 -1.52 25.98
CA GLY A 516 26.88 -2.75 25.85
C GLY A 516 26.18 -4.07 26.26
N ILE A 517 25.00 -4.00 26.89
CA ILE A 517 24.23 -5.18 27.34
C ILE A 517 22.84 -5.23 26.66
N MET A 518 22.38 -4.11 26.09
CA MET A 518 21.06 -4.00 25.45
C MET A 518 20.89 -5.02 24.31
N GLU A 519 21.88 -5.12 23.43
CA GLU A 519 21.87 -6.09 22.31
C GLU A 519 21.69 -7.53 22.81
N VAL A 520 22.44 -7.90 23.85
CA VAL A 520 22.39 -9.23 24.46
C VAL A 520 21.00 -9.48 25.05
N LYS A 521 20.46 -8.52 25.81
CA LYS A 521 19.11 -8.65 26.41
C LYS A 521 18.00 -8.69 25.37
N ARG A 522 18.12 -7.93 24.28
CA ARG A 522 17.20 -7.98 23.16
C ARG A 522 17.21 -9.36 22.52
N GLN A 523 18.39 -9.90 22.24
CA GLN A 523 18.53 -11.23 21.67
C GLN A 523 18.03 -12.32 22.62
N GLU A 524 18.36 -12.25 23.91
CA GLU A 524 17.84 -13.17 24.95
C GLU A 524 16.31 -13.15 25.01
N PHE A 525 15.71 -11.96 24.87
CA PHE A 525 14.25 -11.84 24.83
C PHE A 525 13.65 -12.45 23.57
N ILE A 526 14.20 -12.13 22.39
CA ILE A 526 13.77 -12.73 21.12
C ILE A 526 13.87 -14.25 21.19
N ASP A 527 15.00 -14.78 21.67
CA ASP A 527 15.23 -16.21 21.82
C ASP A 527 14.27 -16.85 22.81
N SER A 528 13.95 -16.17 23.92
CA SER A 528 12.97 -16.66 24.90
C SER A 528 11.56 -16.79 24.32
N GLN A 529 11.15 -15.82 23.50
CA GLN A 529 9.83 -15.82 22.85
C GLN A 529 9.79 -16.84 21.71
N LEU A 530 10.87 -16.94 20.92
CA LEU A 530 10.99 -17.97 19.88
C LEU A 530 11.02 -19.37 20.46
N ALA A 531 11.58 -19.59 21.66
CA ALA A 531 11.53 -20.88 22.33
C ALA A 531 10.09 -21.29 22.65
N ILE A 532 9.25 -20.34 23.12
CA ILE A 532 7.82 -20.57 23.35
C ILE A 532 7.10 -20.85 22.02
N ALA A 533 7.39 -20.07 20.98
CA ALA A 533 6.80 -20.28 19.65
C ALA A 533 7.17 -21.65 19.05
N LYS A 534 8.41 -22.12 19.27
CA LYS A 534 8.94 -23.40 18.77
C LYS A 534 8.46 -24.61 19.55
N ASP A 535 7.93 -24.43 20.76
CA ASP A 535 7.51 -25.53 21.61
C ASP A 535 6.47 -26.42 20.90
N PRO A 536 6.75 -27.73 20.70
CA PRO A 536 5.80 -28.66 20.11
C PRO A 536 4.47 -28.78 20.87
N LEU A 537 4.44 -28.42 22.16
CA LEU A 537 3.21 -28.36 22.95
C LEU A 537 2.31 -27.17 22.58
N ASN A 538 2.87 -26.14 21.95
CA ASN A 538 2.12 -24.98 21.47
C ASN A 538 1.65 -25.18 20.03
N ARG A 539 1.09 -26.36 19.76
CA ARG A 539 0.47 -26.73 18.49
C ARG A 539 -0.99 -27.11 18.71
N ASP A 540 -1.84 -26.81 17.73
CA ASP A 540 -3.21 -27.32 17.70
C ASP A 540 -3.23 -28.81 17.31
N ASN A 541 -4.42 -29.41 17.30
CA ASN A 541 -4.59 -30.83 16.97
C ASN A 541 -4.18 -31.18 15.52
N ASN A 542 -3.96 -30.19 14.66
CA ASN A 542 -3.53 -30.35 13.28
C ASN A 542 -2.03 -30.06 13.10
N GLY A 543 -1.30 -29.78 14.18
CA GLY A 543 0.13 -29.45 14.14
C GLY A 543 0.44 -28.00 13.76
N PHE A 544 -0.57 -27.13 13.75
CA PHE A 544 -0.42 -25.71 13.46
C PHE A 544 -0.12 -24.89 14.71
N PRO A 545 0.51 -23.70 14.61
CA PRO A 545 0.72 -22.83 15.76
C PRO A 545 -0.62 -22.46 16.42
N ASN A 546 -0.73 -22.70 17.73
CA ASN A 546 -1.88 -22.23 18.51
C ASN A 546 -1.68 -20.77 18.95
N GLU A 547 -2.66 -20.21 19.67
CA GLU A 547 -2.62 -18.81 20.14
C GLU A 547 -1.34 -18.47 20.91
N ALA A 548 -0.90 -19.31 21.84
CA ALA A 548 0.32 -19.08 22.62
C ALA A 548 1.57 -19.03 21.74
N ALA A 549 1.65 -19.90 20.72
CA ALA A 549 2.74 -19.90 19.75
C ALA A 549 2.72 -18.66 18.85
N ASN A 550 1.55 -18.25 18.35
CA ASN A 550 1.40 -17.09 17.48
C ASN A 550 1.68 -15.78 18.23
N GLU A 551 1.20 -15.64 19.47
CA GLU A 551 1.50 -14.47 20.30
C GLU A 551 2.98 -14.40 20.69
N ALA A 552 3.60 -15.53 21.06
CA ALA A 552 5.03 -15.55 21.34
C ALA A 552 5.87 -15.23 20.10
N PHE A 553 5.45 -15.70 18.92
CA PHE A 553 6.10 -15.31 17.67
C PHE A 553 5.97 -13.79 17.44
N GLY A 554 4.77 -13.23 17.51
CA GLY A 554 4.57 -11.77 17.37
C GLY A 554 5.40 -10.94 18.36
N ALA A 555 5.49 -11.38 19.62
CA ALA A 555 6.32 -10.77 20.65
C ALA A 555 7.82 -10.81 20.31
N SER A 556 8.30 -11.93 19.76
CA SER A 556 9.71 -12.07 19.33
C SER A 556 10.08 -11.16 18.16
N ARG A 557 9.08 -10.76 17.37
CA ARG A 557 9.27 -9.96 16.16
C ARG A 557 9.20 -8.46 16.39
N HIS A 558 8.58 -8.05 17.50
CA HIS A 558 8.44 -6.66 17.85
C HIS A 558 9.78 -5.88 17.91
N PRO A 559 10.84 -6.35 18.62
CA PRO A 559 12.11 -5.59 18.66
C PRO A 559 12.81 -5.42 17.29
N PRO A 560 12.90 -6.44 16.43
CA PRO A 560 13.42 -6.28 15.07
C PRO A 560 12.60 -5.34 14.18
N GLN A 561 11.27 -5.40 14.29
CA GLN A 561 10.41 -4.50 13.52
C GLN A 561 10.51 -3.05 14.03
N ASP A 562 10.68 -2.85 15.34
CA ASP A 562 11.03 -1.56 15.95
C ASP A 562 12.39 -1.06 15.46
N ALA A 563 13.44 -1.88 15.48
CA ALA A 563 14.79 -1.49 15.04
C ALA A 563 14.83 -0.95 13.60
N ALA A 564 13.89 -1.39 12.76
CA ALA A 564 13.78 -0.98 11.37
C ALA A 564 12.90 0.26 11.16
N SER A 565 12.15 0.69 12.17
CA SER A 565 11.56 2.01 12.20
C SER A 565 12.69 3.05 12.32
N PRO A 566 12.63 4.16 11.55
CA PRO A 566 13.58 5.26 11.71
C PRO A 566 13.60 5.82 13.15
N ALA A 567 12.59 5.52 13.98
CA ALA A 567 12.44 5.92 15.38
C ALA A 567 13.50 5.29 16.27
N HIS A 568 14.11 4.19 15.84
CA HIS A 568 15.02 3.34 16.61
C HIS A 568 16.41 3.22 16.00
N SER A 569 16.66 3.95 14.90
CA SER A 569 17.96 3.94 14.24
C SER A 569 19.05 4.55 15.14
N GLY A 570 19.97 3.69 15.61
CA GLY A 570 21.16 4.08 16.40
C GLY A 570 21.07 3.87 17.91
N ASP A 571 20.21 2.96 18.38
CA ASP A 571 19.97 2.65 19.81
C ASP A 571 19.63 3.92 20.59
N ASN A 572 18.36 4.35 20.57
CA ASN A 572 17.98 5.58 21.25
C ASN A 572 17.94 5.42 22.78
N SER A 573 18.33 6.48 23.50
CA SER A 573 18.31 6.50 24.97
C SER A 573 16.88 6.64 25.48
N TYR A 574 16.44 5.72 26.32
CA TYR A 574 15.31 5.93 27.23
C TYR A 574 15.71 7.01 28.25
N TYR A 575 15.18 8.23 28.10
CA TYR A 575 15.59 9.40 28.90
C TYR A 575 15.60 9.10 30.42
N ASP A 576 16.76 9.25 31.08
CA ASP A 576 16.91 9.11 32.54
C ASP A 576 16.70 10.45 33.30
N THR A 577 16.25 11.54 32.65
CA THR A 577 15.97 12.82 33.34
C THR A 577 14.74 13.56 32.79
N PRO A 578 13.89 14.16 33.66
CA PRO A 578 12.73 14.94 33.23
C PRO A 578 13.16 16.20 32.45
N SER A 579 12.46 16.51 31.35
CA SER A 579 12.75 17.70 30.55
C SER A 579 12.48 19.00 31.34
N PRO A 580 13.12 20.13 30.97
CA PRO A 580 12.89 21.42 31.62
C PRO A 580 11.43 21.92 31.54
N ILE A 581 10.63 21.41 30.60
CA ILE A 581 9.20 21.76 30.44
C ILE A 581 8.33 21.06 31.50
N ALA A 582 8.79 19.93 32.06
CA ALA A 582 8.07 19.22 33.12
C ALA A 582 7.94 20.04 34.43
N TRP A 583 8.76 21.08 34.60
CA TRP A 583 8.69 21.97 35.76
C TRP A 583 7.52 22.97 35.70
N PHE A 584 7.01 23.29 34.51
CA PHE A 584 5.99 24.35 34.35
C PHE A 584 4.55 23.87 34.52
N LEU A 585 4.29 22.56 34.46
CA LEU A 585 2.93 21.99 34.44
C LEU A 585 2.54 21.18 35.68
N GLY A 586 3.34 21.18 36.74
CA GLY A 586 2.91 20.69 38.07
C GLY A 586 2.33 19.28 38.14
N GLY A 587 2.64 18.40 37.16
CA GLY A 587 2.14 17.05 37.05
C GLY A 587 3.24 16.14 36.51
N GLY A 588 3.72 15.23 37.37
CA GLY A 588 4.85 14.35 37.10
C GLY A 588 4.63 13.39 35.92
N THR A 589 5.76 13.05 35.30
CA THR A 589 6.06 11.88 34.44
C THR A 589 5.13 11.53 33.27
N ALA A 590 3.80 11.53 33.40
CA ALA A 590 2.85 11.04 32.40
C ALA A 590 2.71 11.92 31.15
N VAL A 591 2.71 13.26 31.29
CA VAL A 591 2.52 14.18 30.14
C VAL A 591 3.76 14.26 29.25
N ALA A 592 4.96 14.20 29.85
CA ALA A 592 6.22 14.09 29.09
C ALA A 592 6.39 12.71 28.44
N PHE A 593 5.82 11.65 29.05
CA PHE A 593 5.77 10.29 28.51
C PHE A 593 4.92 10.19 27.24
N ALA A 594 3.71 10.77 27.26
CA ALA A 594 2.80 10.77 26.12
C ALA A 594 3.38 11.52 24.91
N TYR A 595 4.14 12.59 25.15
CA TYR A 595 4.82 13.36 24.08
C TYR A 595 6.07 12.63 23.52
N GLY A 596 6.74 11.81 24.33
CA GLY A 596 7.85 10.94 23.88
C GLY A 596 7.36 9.77 23.03
N MET A 597 6.27 9.10 23.44
CA MET A 597 5.61 8.06 22.66
C MET A 597 4.98 8.60 21.35
N TRP A 598 4.49 9.85 21.36
CA TRP A 598 4.00 10.54 20.16
C TRP A 598 5.05 10.65 19.04
N ARG A 599 6.32 10.96 19.36
CA ARG A 599 7.41 10.92 18.37
C ARG A 599 7.78 9.51 17.93
N HIS A 600 7.67 8.55 18.84
CA HIS A 600 8.00 7.15 18.61
C HIS A 600 7.05 6.50 17.58
N HIS A 601 5.74 6.72 17.79
CA HIS A 601 4.66 6.17 16.97
C HIS A 601 4.56 6.79 15.56
N GLN A 602 4.82 8.09 15.45
CA GLN A 602 4.86 8.81 14.17
C GLN A 602 5.97 8.28 13.24
N ILE A 603 7.13 7.94 13.81
CA ILE A 603 8.28 7.50 13.01
C ILE A 603 8.18 5.99 12.69
N GLU A 604 7.53 5.19 13.53
CA GLU A 604 7.11 3.79 13.27
C GLU A 604 6.01 3.64 12.20
N SER A 605 5.69 4.70 11.43
CA SER A 605 4.81 4.60 10.26
C SER A 605 5.50 5.00 8.95
N THR A 606 6.82 5.22 9.00
CA THR A 606 7.65 5.60 7.85
C THR A 606 8.52 4.42 7.41
N ILE A 607 8.06 3.67 6.41
CA ILE A 607 8.84 2.61 5.77
C ILE A 607 8.76 2.76 4.25
N THR A 608 9.89 2.81 3.56
CA THR A 608 9.89 2.76 2.09
C THR A 608 9.47 1.37 1.63
N ARG A 609 9.09 1.22 0.36
CA ARG A 609 8.72 -0.09 -0.17
C ARG A 609 9.88 -1.09 -0.06
N GLU A 610 11.10 -0.63 -0.28
CA GLU A 610 12.30 -1.46 -0.19
C GLU A 610 12.57 -1.91 1.24
N GLN A 611 12.41 -1.02 2.23
CA GLN A 611 12.53 -1.37 3.65
C GLN A 611 11.44 -2.38 4.05
N LEU A 612 10.21 -2.23 3.54
CA LEU A 612 9.12 -3.17 3.79
C LEU A 612 9.44 -4.55 3.24
N ASP A 613 9.95 -4.64 2.01
CA ASP A 613 10.30 -5.91 1.38
C ASP A 613 11.44 -6.63 2.14
N VAL A 614 12.37 -5.89 2.74
CA VAL A 614 13.42 -6.45 3.62
C VAL A 614 12.80 -7.05 4.88
N LEU A 615 11.97 -6.30 5.59
CA LEU A 615 11.36 -6.76 6.83
C LEU A 615 10.40 -7.92 6.62
N VAL A 616 9.67 -7.91 5.50
CA VAL A 616 8.85 -9.03 5.07
C VAL A 616 9.68 -10.28 4.86
N ARG A 617 10.88 -10.18 4.27
CA ARG A 617 11.80 -11.33 4.14
C ARG A 617 12.30 -11.83 5.50
N GLU A 618 12.63 -10.93 6.41
CA GLU A 618 13.10 -11.30 7.76
C GLU A 618 12.00 -11.97 8.60
N GLU A 619 10.78 -11.43 8.57
CA GLU A 619 9.58 -12.06 9.16
C GLU A 619 9.41 -13.48 8.66
N ARG A 620 9.46 -13.64 7.33
CA ARG A 620 9.30 -14.92 6.66
C ARG A 620 10.38 -15.91 7.08
N ALA A 621 11.63 -15.47 7.17
CA ALA A 621 12.74 -16.30 7.65
C ALA A 621 12.53 -16.73 9.12
N ALA A 622 12.12 -15.80 9.98
CA ALA A 622 11.86 -16.08 11.39
C ALA A 622 10.69 -17.06 11.57
N TYR A 623 9.59 -16.88 10.83
CA TYR A 623 8.43 -17.77 10.87
C TYR A 623 8.78 -19.18 10.40
N ARG A 624 9.55 -19.28 9.31
CA ARG A 624 10.08 -20.57 8.82
C ARG A 624 10.94 -21.27 9.86
N ASN A 625 11.79 -20.53 10.56
CA ASN A 625 12.64 -21.06 11.62
C ASN A 625 11.79 -21.52 12.83
N ALA A 626 10.74 -20.79 13.19
CA ALA A 626 9.89 -21.08 14.34
C ALA A 626 8.94 -22.27 14.11
N PHE A 627 8.34 -22.35 12.93
CA PHE A 627 7.21 -23.25 12.68
C PHE A 627 7.46 -24.30 11.60
N GLY A 628 8.61 -24.25 10.94
CA GLY A 628 8.98 -25.17 9.87
C GLY A 628 8.33 -24.84 8.53
N ASN A 629 8.81 -25.50 7.48
CA ASN A 629 8.47 -25.16 6.09
C ASN A 629 6.98 -25.30 5.77
N ALA A 630 6.30 -26.33 6.28
CA ALA A 630 4.88 -26.56 5.98
C ALA A 630 3.97 -25.44 6.51
N ASN A 631 4.22 -24.97 7.74
CA ASN A 631 3.49 -23.85 8.33
C ASN A 631 3.83 -22.54 7.63
N TYR A 632 5.11 -22.33 7.34
CA TYR A 632 5.58 -21.17 6.58
C TYR A 632 4.89 -21.07 5.22
N GLU A 633 4.85 -22.16 4.45
CA GLU A 633 4.22 -22.17 3.14
C GLU A 633 2.73 -21.90 3.18
N ARG A 634 2.03 -22.37 4.22
CA ARG A 634 0.63 -22.00 4.48
C ARG A 634 0.53 -20.52 4.78
N ALA A 635 1.32 -20.03 5.73
CA ALA A 635 1.30 -18.64 6.20
C ALA A 635 1.62 -17.63 5.10
N THR A 636 2.51 -17.96 4.16
CA THR A 636 2.92 -17.05 3.07
C THR A 636 2.13 -17.23 1.78
N ARG A 637 1.19 -18.18 1.69
CA ARG A 637 0.21 -18.22 0.59
C ARG A 637 -0.63 -16.96 0.65
N SER A 638 -1.23 -16.49 -0.42
CA SER A 638 -2.36 -15.57 -0.26
C SER A 638 -3.58 -16.42 0.13
N LEU A 639 -4.08 -16.28 1.36
CA LEU A 639 -5.26 -17.00 1.81
C LEU A 639 -6.50 -16.34 1.23
N LEU A 640 -7.13 -17.09 0.35
CA LEU A 640 -8.56 -17.08 0.21
C LEU A 640 -9.17 -17.79 1.40
N LEU A 641 -10.20 -17.17 1.96
CA LEU A 641 -11.11 -17.87 2.83
C LEU A 641 -11.89 -18.91 2.02
N PHE A 642 -11.60 -20.17 2.29
CA PHE A 642 -12.50 -21.28 2.03
C PHE A 642 -13.74 -21.13 2.93
N TYR A 643 -14.89 -20.77 2.35
CA TYR A 643 -16.17 -21.22 2.88
C TYR A 643 -16.54 -22.51 2.15
N ILE A 644 -16.19 -23.66 2.75
CA ILE A 644 -16.87 -24.91 2.41
C ILE A 644 -18.22 -24.84 3.10
N VAL A 645 -19.25 -24.47 2.36
CA VAL A 645 -20.64 -24.80 2.74
C VAL A 645 -20.83 -26.28 2.44
N PRO A 646 -21.12 -27.15 3.42
CA PRO A 646 -21.57 -28.50 3.13
C PRO A 646 -22.91 -28.39 2.40
N THR A 647 -22.97 -28.96 1.20
CA THR A 647 -24.21 -29.15 0.46
C THR A 647 -25.11 -30.12 1.23
N LEU A 648 -25.98 -29.57 2.10
CA LEU A 648 -27.17 -30.28 2.56
C LEU A 648 -28.26 -30.10 1.48
N LYS A 649 -28.56 -31.19 0.77
CA LYS A 649 -29.79 -31.30 0.00
C LYS A 649 -30.99 -31.35 0.96
N ASN A 650 -31.97 -30.49 0.66
CA ASN A 650 -33.38 -30.53 1.03
C ASN A 650 -33.78 -30.20 2.49
N SER A 651 -34.14 -28.93 2.71
CA SER A 651 -35.45 -28.60 3.30
C SER A 651 -35.90 -27.23 2.83
N ARG A 652 -37.09 -27.19 2.21
CA ARG A 652 -37.77 -25.98 1.72
C ARG A 652 -38.16 -25.07 2.89
N PHE A 653 -37.94 -23.77 2.76
CA PHE A 653 -38.72 -22.78 3.51
C PHE A 653 -40.19 -22.81 3.05
N PRO A 654 -41.13 -22.45 3.94
CA PRO A 654 -42.06 -21.42 3.54
C PRO A 654 -42.27 -20.32 4.60
N SER A 655 -42.27 -19.09 4.06
CA SER A 655 -43.10 -17.91 4.37
C SER A 655 -43.19 -17.34 5.78
N ASP A 656 -42.90 -16.04 5.81
CA ASP A 656 -43.29 -14.95 6.71
C ASP A 656 -44.54 -15.10 7.60
N SER A 657 -44.44 -14.32 8.68
CA SER A 657 -45.48 -13.52 9.36
C SER A 657 -45.89 -13.94 10.78
N GLY A 658 -45.56 -13.06 11.73
CA GLY A 658 -46.51 -12.48 12.68
C GLY A 658 -47.32 -13.37 13.63
N GLN A 659 -46.92 -13.31 14.91
CA GLN A 659 -47.78 -13.18 16.10
C GLN A 659 -48.76 -14.29 16.54
N LYS A 660 -48.65 -14.56 17.86
CA LYS A 660 -49.69 -14.87 18.88
C LYS A 660 -50.05 -16.35 19.21
N LYS A 661 -49.85 -16.64 20.51
CA LYS A 661 -50.75 -17.24 21.52
C LYS A 661 -51.47 -18.57 21.25
N GLU A 662 -51.23 -19.49 22.18
CA GLU A 662 -52.17 -20.34 22.95
C GLU A 662 -53.32 -21.11 22.28
N GLU A 663 -53.46 -22.35 22.80
CA GLU A 663 -54.65 -23.23 22.87
C GLU A 663 -55.09 -24.06 21.65
N GLY A 664 -55.14 -25.40 21.89
CA GLY A 664 -56.42 -26.13 21.81
C GLY A 664 -56.74 -26.97 20.57
N ALA A 665 -56.76 -28.29 20.79
CA ALA A 665 -57.80 -29.25 20.37
C ALA A 665 -57.78 -29.95 18.97
N LYS A 666 -57.91 -31.29 19.08
CA LYS A 666 -58.71 -32.28 18.29
C LYS A 666 -58.20 -32.74 16.91
N GLU A 667 -57.81 -34.02 16.81
CA GLU A 667 -58.61 -35.18 16.29
C GLU A 667 -58.95 -35.04 14.79
N THR A 668 -58.46 -35.89 13.88
CA THR A 668 -58.96 -37.25 13.58
C THR A 668 -58.25 -37.77 12.32
N GLY A 669 -58.18 -39.10 12.12
CA GLY A 669 -58.22 -39.65 10.74
C GLY A 669 -57.23 -40.76 10.34
N TRP A 670 -57.38 -41.95 10.93
CA TRP A 670 -57.45 -43.28 10.27
C TRP A 670 -56.36 -43.74 9.26
N GLU A 671 -55.70 -44.85 9.64
CA GLU A 671 -54.95 -45.80 8.79
C GLU A 671 -55.87 -46.63 7.84
N PRO A 672 -55.30 -47.40 6.89
CA PRO A 672 -54.97 -48.81 7.20
C PRO A 672 -53.66 -49.37 6.56
N CYS A 673 -52.87 -50.08 7.39
CA CYS A 673 -52.24 -51.43 7.28
C CYS A 673 -51.93 -52.13 5.89
N PRO A 674 -51.09 -53.21 5.82
CA PRO A 674 -49.71 -53.45 6.31
C PRO A 674 -48.85 -54.41 5.40
N GLY A 675 -47.58 -54.66 5.76
CA GLY A 675 -46.94 -55.99 5.58
C GLY A 675 -45.56 -56.07 4.89
N PHE A 676 -44.49 -56.43 5.63
CA PHE A 676 -43.83 -57.76 5.66
C PHE A 676 -42.46 -57.71 6.41
N VAL A 677 -42.14 -58.77 7.15
CA VAL A 677 -41.02 -58.92 8.12
C VAL A 677 -39.88 -59.78 7.50
N PRO A 678 -38.60 -59.65 7.93
CA PRO A 678 -37.43 -60.16 7.20
C PRO A 678 -36.93 -61.54 7.68
N THR A 679 -36.12 -62.23 6.86
CA THR A 679 -35.34 -63.43 7.28
C THR A 679 -33.91 -63.47 6.69
N LYS A 680 -33.04 -64.17 7.44
CA LYS A 680 -31.56 -64.31 7.41
C LYS A 680 -30.97 -65.16 6.27
N GLU A 681 -29.66 -64.98 5.99
CA GLU A 681 -28.53 -65.97 6.07
C GLU A 681 -27.28 -65.37 5.36
N MET A 682 -26.14 -65.10 6.01
CA MET A 682 -24.96 -65.94 6.37
C MET A 682 -24.13 -66.56 5.22
N THR A 683 -22.92 -66.01 5.01
CA THR A 683 -21.59 -66.58 4.64
C THR A 683 -20.81 -65.49 3.88
N GLY A 684 -19.53 -65.14 4.07
CA GLY A 684 -18.40 -65.73 4.78
C GLY A 684 -17.21 -65.77 3.80
N CYS A 685 -16.28 -64.79 3.85
CA CYS A 685 -14.91 -64.92 3.32
C CYS A 685 -14.00 -63.79 3.84
N ARG A 686 -12.76 -64.14 4.21
CA ARG A 686 -11.75 -63.31 4.90
C ARG A 686 -10.39 -63.45 4.18
N MET A 687 -9.65 -62.33 4.16
CA MET A 687 -8.18 -62.11 4.03
C MET A 687 -7.47 -62.16 2.64
N GLY A 688 -6.57 -61.17 2.43
CA GLY A 688 -5.70 -60.89 1.25
C GLY A 688 -4.49 -61.84 1.09
N PRO A 689 -3.34 -61.52 0.40
CA PRO A 689 -2.73 -60.19 0.08
C PRO A 689 -2.09 -59.99 -1.34
N ILE A 690 -1.67 -58.72 -1.63
CA ILE A 690 -0.54 -58.13 -2.44
C ILE A 690 -0.03 -58.81 -3.75
N GLU A 691 -0.07 -58.12 -4.92
CA GLU A 691 1.07 -57.62 -5.77
C GLU A 691 0.65 -57.18 -7.21
N ASN A 692 1.09 -55.95 -7.56
CA ASN A 692 1.41 -55.27 -8.84
C ASN A 692 0.77 -55.65 -10.20
N VAL A 693 0.26 -54.63 -10.92
CA VAL A 693 0.67 -54.25 -12.29
C VAL A 693 0.50 -52.72 -12.49
N ASP A 694 1.59 -52.08 -12.93
CA ASP A 694 1.86 -50.72 -13.45
C ASP A 694 1.57 -49.45 -12.62
#